data_AF-A0A7V3PRY8-F1
#
_entry.id   AF-A0A7V3PRY8-F1
#
_cell.length_a   1.000
_cell.length_b   1.000
_cell.length_c   1.000
_cell.angle_alpha   90.00
_cell.angle_beta   90.00
_cell.angle_gamma   90.00
#
_symmetry.space_group_name_H-M   'P 1'
#
loop_
_entity.id
_entity.type
_entity.pdbx_description
1 polymer ?
#
loop_
_entity_poly.entity_id
_entity_poly.type
_entity_poly.pdbx_seq_one_letter_code
_entity_poly.pdbx_strand_id
1 'polypeptide(L)'
;MADQKDQQVMWTVLPNGVAGSGAGAKLRFSVFVSPKLRTNIGLPRPTLSQFPDFLDWPQTVAGVKFSVQFGGGAAVAVEPLKPPADPSPSELWKSIFGPDTYVKPYEFPKTLATATVLSYPVGNVLGRIKETYGSVAVQSPREIPRVTPELKERLPRLHGLLTEIALEPQTRTQLASAIAAQRARAPQRVFAPPAYQEPGRLVPRTAGPGTVAVENLGVKGVTAAALDFHQAQTFHLAPAVQAARARPTLAKLVQGMDFHQIVTALGQYPEIMRRLGLVLDFEVPMPAATGATTVSLAVQWTAAVPTENISPRTHCRIEAGRFVAAEKSADADVVNGWVKLNDETRFEIGQVDVDGAALKMLSTAAKLVKVSTLMPAAVRTGLVPGAAAQAAAAGQAGAGGEGEQAGGRRVAPGAVVRPGVARPVAAAAVGQALVAKPEEEEVALPALRNAGIWVARVERQRLLAASLMRSVALDAAVAERKDKAPELWAEDLVRGYRVDVWDGTTKKWYSLCQRVGTYKFVKAGKTLTVEDEGWVTMGVAQEDQAANQVKAHEIDFRWEGWSLAAPRPGKPLPPEGAEQPKGDEFGLQVTFAPKEGSLPRLRYGREYRLRARAVDLAGNSIPPDSTDESMATDFITYQRHDPLLPPVVIPRNNLKGAEGESVSHLVIRSMNDAPAKDRVPTTAKAERHVIPPQAAQLQAEIHGMFDTPEEVKGDRATYELIVSHDGVLPEYFEGAQAKVPYLPDPLAYGATVQFELLYTGERPNNAQTLSIPFTGTWPDLQPFRIVVYEPTGGETKLNYDAGQRVLQVPLAKGDTARIKLSCYMMPKFVANMGVLRWAMEDLVGPQLRASPLPMAEKLQIRRQLHDVTALPRYSARLSLAPNLVATATQINDEATQGRHWMITPPR
;
A
#
# COMPACT_ATOMS: atom_id res chain seq x y z
N MET A 1 4.14 47.73 -26.46
CA MET A 1 3.14 46.72 -26.91
C MET A 1 1.80 47.42 -26.90
N ALA A 2 0.93 47.18 -27.87
CA ALA A 2 -0.44 47.69 -27.80
C ALA A 2 -1.17 47.02 -26.62
N ASP A 3 -2.05 47.76 -25.95
CA ASP A 3 -2.94 47.22 -24.92
C ASP A 3 -3.82 46.13 -25.54
N GLN A 4 -3.59 44.88 -25.15
CA GLN A 4 -4.26 43.72 -25.68
C GLN A 4 -4.93 42.96 -24.54
N LYS A 5 -6.26 42.84 -24.64
CA LYS A 5 -7.10 42.01 -23.79
C LYS A 5 -8.01 41.17 -24.68
N ASP A 6 -8.06 39.87 -24.42
CA ASP A 6 -8.96 38.95 -25.11
C ASP A 6 -9.37 37.79 -24.20
N GLN A 7 -10.42 37.08 -24.60
CA GLN A 7 -10.86 35.87 -23.93
C GLN A 7 -11.16 34.76 -24.94
N GLN A 8 -10.92 33.53 -24.52
CA GLN A 8 -11.24 32.33 -25.28
C GLN A 8 -12.11 31.43 -24.41
N VAL A 9 -13.26 30.99 -24.93
CA VAL A 9 -14.19 30.11 -24.21
C VAL A 9 -14.32 28.80 -24.96
N MET A 10 -13.92 27.71 -24.31
CA MET A 10 -14.05 26.35 -24.83
C MET A 10 -15.37 25.74 -24.35
N TRP A 11 -16.16 25.21 -25.28
CA TRP A 11 -17.46 24.59 -25.06
C TRP A 11 -17.39 23.10 -25.45
N THR A 12 -17.02 22.25 -24.50
CA THR A 12 -16.84 20.82 -24.74
C THR A 12 -18.15 20.07 -24.52
N VAL A 13 -18.68 19.41 -25.55
CA VAL A 13 -19.89 18.60 -25.45
C VAL A 13 -19.57 17.20 -24.92
N LEU A 14 -20.32 16.77 -23.92
CA LEU A 14 -20.13 15.50 -23.21
C LEU A 14 -21.43 14.69 -23.22
N PRO A 15 -21.47 13.54 -23.91
CA PRO A 15 -22.63 12.64 -23.89
C PRO A 15 -22.99 12.18 -22.46
N ASN A 16 -24.28 12.22 -22.12
CA ASN A 16 -24.78 11.94 -20.76
C ASN A 16 -26.01 11.00 -20.78
N GLY A 17 -26.00 10.00 -21.66
CA GLY A 17 -27.05 8.98 -21.72
C GLY A 17 -28.36 9.46 -22.35
N VAL A 18 -29.43 8.70 -22.08
CA VAL A 18 -30.76 8.88 -22.66
C VAL A 18 -31.78 9.05 -21.54
N ALA A 19 -32.64 10.07 -21.67
CA ALA A 19 -33.75 10.34 -20.78
C ALA A 19 -35.04 9.73 -21.31
N GLY A 20 -35.81 9.07 -20.44
CA GLY A 20 -37.07 8.43 -20.79
C GLY A 20 -36.89 7.14 -21.60
N SER A 21 -38.01 6.62 -22.13
CA SER A 21 -38.06 5.36 -22.89
C SER A 21 -39.02 5.45 -24.07
N GLY A 22 -38.81 4.62 -25.10
CA GLY A 22 -39.70 4.53 -26.25
C GLY A 22 -39.66 5.76 -27.15
N ALA A 23 -40.81 6.12 -27.76
CA ALA A 23 -40.90 7.20 -28.75
C ALA A 23 -40.64 8.61 -28.18
N GLY A 24 -40.63 8.78 -26.86
CA GLY A 24 -40.35 10.06 -26.18
C GLY A 24 -38.91 10.18 -25.65
N ALA A 25 -38.02 9.24 -25.98
CA ALA A 25 -36.65 9.24 -25.50
C ALA A 25 -35.87 10.46 -26.02
N LYS A 26 -35.14 11.14 -25.14
CA LYS A 26 -34.29 12.28 -25.48
C LYS A 26 -32.84 11.99 -25.14
N LEU A 27 -31.91 12.45 -25.98
CA LEU A 27 -30.50 12.42 -25.66
C LEU A 27 -30.19 13.51 -24.63
N ARG A 28 -29.44 13.15 -23.59
CA ARG A 28 -28.87 14.09 -22.62
C ARG A 28 -27.40 14.32 -22.92
N PHE A 29 -26.97 15.57 -22.86
CA PHE A 29 -25.55 15.92 -22.87
C PHE A 29 -25.30 17.10 -21.94
N SER A 30 -24.07 17.18 -21.46
CA SER A 30 -23.58 18.32 -20.70
C SER A 30 -22.56 19.08 -21.55
N VAL A 31 -22.49 20.39 -21.37
CA VAL A 31 -21.46 21.24 -21.96
C VAL A 31 -20.57 21.74 -20.84
N PHE A 32 -19.30 21.34 -20.87
CA PHE A 32 -18.27 21.82 -19.95
C PHE A 32 -17.64 23.09 -20.51
N VAL A 33 -17.69 24.17 -19.73
CA VAL A 33 -17.20 25.49 -20.11
C VAL A 33 -15.82 25.72 -19.49
N SER A 34 -14.83 26.01 -20.33
CA SER A 34 -13.47 26.36 -19.88
C SER A 34 -13.06 27.74 -20.41
N PRO A 35 -13.17 28.80 -19.58
CA PRO A 35 -12.72 30.15 -19.94
C PRO A 35 -11.20 30.30 -19.80
N LYS A 36 -10.59 31.03 -20.75
CA LYS A 36 -9.17 31.41 -20.76
C LYS A 36 -9.07 32.92 -20.97
N LEU A 37 -8.60 33.64 -19.97
CA LEU A 37 -8.52 35.09 -19.94
C LEU A 37 -7.07 35.55 -20.14
N ARG A 38 -6.84 36.48 -21.08
CA ARG A 38 -5.48 37.01 -21.35
C ARG A 38 -5.51 38.53 -21.40
N THR A 39 -4.50 39.14 -20.77
CA THR A 39 -4.32 40.59 -20.76
C THR A 39 -2.86 40.93 -20.53
N ASN A 40 -2.36 41.98 -21.18
CA ASN A 40 -1.09 42.61 -20.84
C ASN A 40 -1.27 43.92 -20.02
N ILE A 41 -2.53 44.25 -19.68
CA ILE A 41 -2.92 45.48 -18.97
C ILE A 41 -2.96 45.21 -17.46
N GLY A 42 -2.40 46.12 -16.66
CA GLY A 42 -2.43 46.01 -15.18
C GLY A 42 -1.49 44.94 -14.62
N LEU A 43 -0.48 44.52 -15.38
CA LEU A 43 0.58 43.64 -14.89
C LEU A 43 1.37 44.30 -13.73
N PRO A 44 1.87 43.51 -12.76
CA PRO A 44 1.88 42.04 -12.69
C PRO A 44 0.59 41.43 -12.12
N ARG A 45 -0.41 42.25 -11.74
CA ARG A 45 -1.61 41.79 -11.03
C ARG A 45 -2.92 42.27 -11.69
N PRO A 46 -3.26 41.76 -12.90
CA PRO A 46 -4.54 42.07 -13.53
C PRO A 46 -5.71 41.55 -12.70
N THR A 47 -6.89 42.11 -12.91
CA THR A 47 -8.10 41.83 -12.14
C THR A 47 -9.27 41.43 -13.04
N LEU A 48 -10.25 40.72 -12.47
CA LEU A 48 -11.43 40.25 -13.18
C LEU A 48 -12.31 41.40 -13.71
N SER A 49 -12.22 42.60 -13.12
CA SER A 49 -12.87 43.81 -13.63
C SER A 49 -12.54 44.16 -15.09
N GLN A 50 -11.43 43.66 -15.64
CA GLN A 50 -11.09 43.82 -17.05
C GLN A 50 -11.93 42.96 -18.00
N PHE A 51 -12.65 41.95 -17.47
CA PHE A 51 -13.46 40.96 -18.19
C PHE A 51 -14.93 40.99 -17.71
N PRO A 52 -15.74 41.96 -18.15
CA PRO A 52 -17.11 42.16 -17.64
C PRO A 52 -18.01 40.93 -17.77
N ASP A 53 -17.81 40.12 -18.82
CA ASP A 53 -18.57 38.90 -19.09
C ASP A 53 -18.47 37.87 -17.95
N PHE A 54 -17.38 37.89 -17.17
CA PHE A 54 -17.11 36.97 -16.07
C PHE A 54 -17.30 37.59 -14.67
N LEU A 55 -17.72 38.86 -14.58
CA LEU A 55 -18.14 39.44 -13.28
C LEU A 55 -19.47 38.84 -12.79
N ASP A 56 -20.32 38.40 -13.72
CA ASP A 56 -21.57 37.67 -13.46
C ASP A 56 -21.82 36.65 -14.56
N TRP A 57 -20.96 35.63 -14.61
CA TRP A 57 -21.01 34.60 -15.65
C TRP A 57 -22.38 33.91 -15.77
N PRO A 58 -23.09 33.53 -14.68
CA PRO A 58 -24.42 32.94 -14.79
C PRO A 58 -25.43 33.84 -15.52
N GLN A 59 -25.37 35.16 -15.29
CA GLN A 59 -26.23 36.11 -15.99
C GLN A 59 -25.84 36.24 -17.47
N THR A 60 -24.54 36.24 -17.79
CA THR A 60 -24.05 36.24 -19.17
C THR A 60 -24.55 35.00 -19.92
N VAL A 61 -24.40 33.81 -19.33
CA VAL A 61 -24.80 32.53 -19.93
C VAL A 61 -26.30 32.43 -20.18
N ALA A 62 -27.13 33.03 -19.31
CA ALA A 62 -28.58 33.05 -19.49
C ALA A 62 -29.03 33.72 -20.81
N GLY A 63 -28.19 34.59 -21.40
CA GLY A 63 -28.45 35.24 -22.68
C GLY A 63 -27.85 34.52 -23.91
N VAL A 64 -27.13 33.42 -23.72
CA VAL A 64 -26.43 32.70 -24.79
C VAL A 64 -27.38 31.79 -25.56
N LYS A 65 -27.27 31.79 -26.90
CA LYS A 65 -28.02 30.88 -27.78
C LYS A 65 -27.16 29.70 -28.20
N PHE A 66 -27.75 28.49 -28.13
CA PHE A 66 -27.06 27.24 -28.40
C PHE A 66 -27.72 26.46 -29.54
N SER A 67 -26.92 25.80 -30.37
CA SER A 67 -27.40 24.81 -31.34
C SER A 67 -26.46 23.62 -31.42
N VAL A 68 -26.99 22.41 -31.24
CA VAL A 68 -26.22 21.16 -31.29
C VAL A 68 -26.22 20.58 -32.69
N GLN A 69 -25.10 19.99 -33.11
CA GLN A 69 -24.95 19.33 -34.41
C GLN A 69 -24.39 17.93 -34.24
N PHE A 70 -24.99 16.95 -34.92
CA PHE A 70 -24.52 15.55 -34.95
C PHE A 70 -24.02 15.18 -36.34
N GLY A 71 -22.81 14.62 -36.45
CA GLY A 71 -22.27 14.06 -37.70
C GLY A 71 -22.19 15.04 -38.87
N GLY A 72 -22.16 16.35 -38.61
CA GLY A 72 -22.25 17.39 -39.65
C GLY A 72 -23.65 17.61 -40.23
N GLY A 73 -24.70 17.01 -39.64
CA GLY A 73 -26.11 17.20 -40.03
C GLY A 73 -26.67 18.59 -39.70
N ALA A 74 -28.00 18.76 -39.76
CA ALA A 74 -28.63 20.04 -39.44
C ALA A 74 -28.43 20.43 -37.96
N ALA A 75 -28.14 21.70 -37.70
CA ALA A 75 -28.04 22.23 -36.35
C ALA A 75 -29.44 22.31 -35.70
N VAL A 76 -29.58 21.82 -34.48
CA VAL A 76 -30.83 21.83 -33.70
C VAL A 76 -30.69 22.83 -32.57
N ALA A 77 -31.58 23.83 -32.51
CA ALA A 77 -31.61 24.79 -31.41
C ALA A 77 -31.93 24.07 -30.08
N VAL A 78 -31.20 24.40 -29.02
CA VAL A 78 -31.35 23.80 -27.70
C VAL A 78 -31.25 24.87 -26.63
N GLU A 79 -31.93 24.64 -25.50
CA GLU A 79 -31.88 25.49 -24.32
C GLU A 79 -31.30 24.72 -23.14
N PRO A 80 -30.46 25.34 -22.29
CA PRO A 80 -29.93 24.70 -21.10
C PRO A 80 -31.05 24.43 -20.10
N LEU A 81 -30.99 23.28 -19.45
CA LEU A 81 -31.85 22.96 -18.31
C LEU A 81 -31.58 23.96 -17.19
N LYS A 82 -32.66 24.50 -16.61
CA LYS A 82 -32.55 25.53 -15.57
C LYS A 82 -32.00 24.93 -14.27
N PRO A 83 -30.93 25.51 -13.68
CA PRO A 83 -30.50 25.12 -12.34
C PRO A 83 -31.55 25.54 -11.28
N PRO A 84 -31.50 24.99 -10.06
CA PRO A 84 -32.36 25.44 -8.97
C PRO A 84 -32.22 26.96 -8.73
N ALA A 85 -33.36 27.65 -8.57
CA ALA A 85 -33.40 29.11 -8.49
C ALA A 85 -32.86 29.69 -7.17
N ASP A 86 -32.89 28.91 -6.08
CA ASP A 86 -32.40 29.31 -4.75
C ASP A 86 -31.26 28.35 -4.31
N PRO A 87 -30.12 28.88 -3.84
CA PRO A 87 -29.65 30.26 -3.92
C PRO A 87 -29.40 30.72 -5.35
N SER A 88 -29.49 32.04 -5.58
CA SER A 88 -29.30 32.64 -6.90
C SER A 88 -27.91 32.28 -7.47
N PRO A 89 -27.82 31.72 -8.69
CA PRO A 89 -26.56 31.47 -9.38
C PRO A 89 -25.60 32.67 -9.39
N SER A 90 -26.12 33.87 -9.66
CA SER A 90 -25.34 35.12 -9.67
C SER A 90 -24.85 35.53 -8.29
N GLU A 91 -25.63 35.31 -7.24
CA GLU A 91 -25.20 35.55 -5.84
C GLU A 91 -24.05 34.61 -5.48
N LEU A 92 -24.17 33.32 -5.83
CA LEU A 92 -23.12 32.33 -5.58
C LEU A 92 -21.84 32.66 -6.36
N TRP A 93 -21.94 33.02 -7.64
CA TRP A 93 -20.80 33.43 -8.47
C TRP A 93 -20.06 34.62 -7.85
N LYS A 94 -20.79 35.69 -7.52
CA LYS A 94 -20.21 36.92 -6.94
C LYS A 94 -19.60 36.71 -5.55
N SER A 95 -20.01 35.68 -4.83
CA SER A 95 -19.43 35.33 -3.53
C SER A 95 -18.03 34.70 -3.66
N ILE A 96 -17.77 33.99 -4.76
CA ILE A 96 -16.46 33.42 -5.09
C ILE A 96 -15.61 34.47 -5.84
N PHE A 97 -16.16 35.05 -6.90
CA PHE A 97 -15.48 35.94 -7.82
C PHE A 97 -15.93 37.39 -7.63
N GLY A 98 -14.99 38.27 -7.26
CA GLY A 98 -15.22 39.71 -7.15
C GLY A 98 -14.48 40.49 -8.23
N PRO A 99 -14.73 41.81 -8.35
CA PRO A 99 -14.02 42.68 -9.31
C PRO A 99 -12.49 42.65 -9.15
N ASP A 100 -12.01 42.49 -7.91
CA ASP A 100 -10.59 42.47 -7.55
C ASP A 100 -9.97 41.06 -7.61
N THR A 101 -10.72 40.04 -8.04
CA THR A 101 -10.17 38.69 -8.21
C THR A 101 -8.98 38.74 -9.17
N TYR A 102 -7.84 38.22 -8.73
CA TYR A 102 -6.62 38.18 -9.53
C TYR A 102 -6.80 37.31 -10.77
N VAL A 103 -6.38 37.82 -11.92
CA VAL A 103 -6.35 37.09 -13.19
C VAL A 103 -4.92 37.00 -13.66
N LYS A 104 -4.31 35.83 -13.52
CA LYS A 104 -3.05 35.53 -14.18
C LYS A 104 -3.34 35.33 -15.67
N PRO A 105 -2.66 36.04 -16.59
CA PRO A 105 -2.85 35.83 -18.02
C PRO A 105 -2.65 34.35 -18.37
N TYR A 106 -3.64 33.75 -19.04
CA TYR A 106 -3.64 32.31 -19.30
C TYR A 106 -2.45 31.89 -20.17
N GLU A 107 -1.73 30.85 -19.71
CA GLU A 107 -0.69 30.17 -20.45
C GLU A 107 -0.87 28.65 -20.26
N PHE A 108 -0.86 27.90 -21.37
CA PHE A 108 -0.97 26.44 -21.29
C PHE A 108 0.33 25.85 -20.72
N PRO A 109 0.29 24.99 -19.69
CA PRO A 109 1.48 24.46 -19.03
C PRO A 109 2.15 23.37 -19.88
N LYS A 110 2.90 23.79 -20.92
CA LYS A 110 3.61 22.88 -21.84
C LYS A 110 4.73 22.08 -21.17
N THR A 111 5.24 22.55 -20.03
CA THR A 111 6.34 21.93 -19.29
C THR A 111 5.97 20.56 -18.71
N LEU A 112 4.69 20.33 -18.38
CA LEU A 112 4.24 19.03 -17.86
C LEU A 112 4.35 17.93 -18.91
N ALA A 113 4.15 18.24 -20.19
CA ALA A 113 4.32 17.26 -21.28
C ALA A 113 5.77 16.90 -21.56
N THR A 114 6.73 17.64 -21.00
CA THR A 114 8.16 17.31 -21.03
C THR A 114 8.66 16.83 -19.68
N ALA A 115 7.78 16.70 -18.67
CA ALA A 115 8.16 16.23 -17.35
C ALA A 115 8.47 14.74 -17.34
N THR A 116 9.49 14.35 -16.58
CA THR A 116 9.80 12.93 -16.37
C THR A 116 8.78 12.31 -15.42
N VAL A 117 8.06 11.29 -15.87
CA VAL A 117 7.11 10.53 -15.02
C VAL A 117 7.84 9.39 -14.30
N LEU A 118 7.91 9.47 -12.97
CA LEU A 118 8.40 8.40 -12.10
C LEU A 118 7.28 7.49 -11.66
N SER A 119 7.50 6.19 -11.83
CA SER A 119 6.65 5.10 -11.35
C SER A 119 7.51 3.85 -11.15
N TYR A 120 6.91 2.79 -10.62
CA TYR A 120 7.51 1.47 -10.50
C TYR A 120 6.42 0.39 -10.70
N PRO A 121 6.78 -0.81 -11.20
CA PRO A 121 5.80 -1.85 -11.51
C PRO A 121 5.31 -2.55 -10.25
N VAL A 122 4.17 -2.11 -9.72
CA VAL A 122 3.60 -2.62 -8.46
C VAL A 122 3.31 -4.12 -8.57
N GLY A 123 2.82 -4.56 -9.72
CA GLY A 123 2.53 -5.97 -10.00
C GLY A 123 3.78 -6.86 -9.94
N ASN A 124 4.90 -6.42 -10.52
CA ASN A 124 6.15 -7.18 -10.51
C ASN A 124 6.72 -7.29 -9.09
N VAL A 125 6.73 -6.17 -8.36
CA VAL A 125 7.23 -6.12 -6.98
C VAL A 125 6.37 -7.00 -6.07
N LEU A 126 5.03 -6.92 -6.19
CA LEU A 126 4.12 -7.82 -5.48
C LEU A 126 4.34 -9.29 -5.85
N GLY A 127 4.54 -9.60 -7.13
CA GLY A 127 4.85 -10.95 -7.61
C GLY A 127 6.08 -11.53 -6.90
N ARG A 128 7.17 -10.76 -6.86
CA ARG A 128 8.40 -11.18 -6.16
C ARG A 128 8.18 -11.36 -4.65
N ILE A 129 7.38 -10.48 -4.03
CA ILE A 129 7.01 -10.62 -2.62
C ILE A 129 6.25 -11.95 -2.42
N LYS A 130 5.21 -12.21 -3.21
CA LYS A 130 4.42 -13.46 -3.13
C LYS A 130 5.30 -14.69 -3.25
N GLU A 131 6.21 -14.73 -4.22
CA GLU A 131 7.15 -15.83 -4.41
C GLU A 131 8.08 -16.03 -3.21
N THR A 132 8.62 -14.94 -2.65
CA THR A 132 9.54 -15.01 -1.52
C THR A 132 8.85 -15.56 -0.28
N TYR A 133 7.68 -15.03 0.07
CA TYR A 133 6.94 -15.51 1.24
C TYR A 133 6.34 -16.89 1.00
N GLY A 134 5.80 -17.17 -0.19
CA GLY A 134 5.29 -18.50 -0.55
C GLY A 134 6.37 -19.58 -0.44
N SER A 135 7.55 -19.33 -1.00
CA SER A 135 8.69 -20.26 -0.91
C SER A 135 9.12 -20.51 0.52
N VAL A 136 9.15 -19.48 1.37
CA VAL A 136 9.55 -19.63 2.78
C VAL A 136 8.49 -20.37 3.59
N ALA A 137 7.21 -20.17 3.28
CA ALA A 137 6.11 -20.88 3.94
C ALA A 137 6.20 -22.38 3.71
N VAL A 138 6.64 -22.76 2.51
CA VAL A 138 6.81 -24.17 2.16
C VAL A 138 8.11 -24.74 2.72
N GLN A 139 9.23 -24.02 2.59
CA GLN A 139 10.57 -24.58 2.88
C GLN A 139 11.01 -24.49 4.35
N SER A 140 10.47 -23.53 5.11
CA SER A 140 10.88 -23.28 6.50
C SER A 140 9.67 -22.94 7.38
N PRO A 141 8.65 -23.81 7.49
CA PRO A 141 7.41 -23.44 8.17
C PRO A 141 7.56 -23.30 9.69
N ARG A 142 8.50 -24.00 10.33
CA ARG A 142 8.72 -23.99 11.80
C ARG A 142 9.87 -23.12 12.28
N GLU A 143 10.75 -22.71 11.38
CA GLU A 143 11.97 -21.97 11.72
C GLU A 143 12.05 -20.67 10.94
N ILE A 144 12.35 -19.59 11.65
CA ILE A 144 12.63 -18.30 11.04
C ILE A 144 13.95 -18.42 10.25
N PRO A 145 13.94 -18.23 8.91
CA PRO A 145 15.17 -18.19 8.14
C PRO A 145 16.07 -17.08 8.66
N ARG A 146 17.34 -17.42 8.92
CA ARG A 146 18.37 -16.46 9.28
C ARG A 146 19.25 -16.17 8.07
N VAL A 147 19.60 -14.92 7.86
CA VAL A 147 20.55 -14.51 6.83
C VAL A 147 21.97 -14.84 7.31
N THR A 148 22.36 -16.11 7.18
CA THR A 148 23.70 -16.61 7.52
C THR A 148 24.49 -16.95 6.23
N PRO A 149 25.82 -17.12 6.30
CA PRO A 149 26.62 -17.57 5.16
C PRO A 149 26.12 -18.88 4.54
N GLU A 150 25.56 -19.77 5.35
CA GLU A 150 25.04 -21.09 4.96
C GLU A 150 23.61 -21.03 4.39
N LEU A 151 22.99 -19.83 4.30
CA LEU A 151 21.64 -19.67 3.77
C LEU A 151 21.49 -20.27 2.36
N LYS A 152 22.52 -20.14 1.52
CA LYS A 152 22.53 -20.69 0.17
C LYS A 152 22.41 -22.21 0.15
N GLU A 153 23.03 -22.89 1.11
CA GLU A 153 23.02 -24.35 1.21
C GLU A 153 21.70 -24.85 1.82
N ARG A 154 21.18 -24.14 2.83
CA ARG A 154 19.94 -24.51 3.53
C ARG A 154 18.67 -24.17 2.73
N LEU A 155 18.63 -22.99 2.12
CA LEU A 155 17.47 -22.43 1.42
C LEU A 155 17.90 -21.78 0.09
N PRO A 156 18.35 -22.56 -0.90
CA PRO A 156 18.93 -22.05 -2.15
C PRO A 156 17.96 -21.16 -2.93
N ARG A 157 16.65 -21.47 -2.90
CA ARG A 157 15.62 -20.68 -3.59
C ARG A 157 15.45 -19.30 -2.95
N LEU A 158 15.30 -19.24 -1.63
CA LEU A 158 15.23 -17.97 -0.89
C LEU A 158 16.50 -17.11 -1.13
N HIS A 159 17.68 -17.74 -1.06
CA HIS A 159 18.94 -17.06 -1.33
C HIS A 159 18.97 -16.46 -2.74
N GLY A 160 18.53 -17.22 -3.76
CA GLY A 160 18.40 -16.73 -5.13
C GLY A 160 17.47 -15.52 -5.24
N LEU A 161 16.26 -15.62 -4.69
CA LEU A 161 15.26 -14.54 -4.71
C LEU A 161 15.77 -13.25 -4.06
N LEU A 162 16.45 -13.35 -2.92
CA LEU A 162 17.02 -12.18 -2.23
C LEU A 162 18.24 -11.61 -2.97
N THR A 163 19.08 -12.47 -3.55
CA THR A 163 20.27 -12.02 -4.30
C THR A 163 19.89 -11.36 -5.62
N GLU A 164 18.81 -11.81 -6.27
CA GLU A 164 18.30 -11.19 -7.49
C GLU A 164 17.86 -9.74 -7.29
N ILE A 165 17.36 -9.37 -6.10
CA ILE A 165 16.97 -7.98 -5.80
C ILE A 165 18.09 -7.17 -5.15
N ALA A 166 19.12 -7.84 -4.61
CA ALA A 166 20.19 -7.17 -3.90
C ALA A 166 21.15 -6.46 -4.88
N LEU A 167 21.50 -5.22 -4.56
CA LEU A 167 22.50 -4.46 -5.31
C LEU A 167 23.63 -4.03 -4.39
N GLU A 168 24.87 -4.30 -4.81
CA GLU A 168 26.07 -3.74 -4.22
C GLU A 168 26.04 -2.20 -4.28
N PRO A 169 26.64 -1.48 -3.30
CA PRO A 169 26.60 -0.01 -3.27
C PRO A 169 27.11 0.66 -4.55
N GLN A 170 28.17 0.12 -5.16
CA GLN A 170 28.74 0.65 -6.40
C GLN A 170 27.79 0.45 -7.58
N THR A 171 27.28 -0.77 -7.78
CA THR A 171 26.30 -1.10 -8.82
C THR A 171 25.03 -0.28 -8.66
N ARG A 172 24.56 -0.04 -7.43
CA ARG A 172 23.42 0.83 -7.15
C ARG A 172 23.66 2.26 -7.60
N THR A 173 24.86 2.79 -7.34
CA THR A 173 25.24 4.15 -7.75
C THR A 173 25.35 4.26 -9.28
N GLN A 174 25.92 3.24 -9.92
CA GLN A 174 25.99 3.14 -11.38
C GLN A 174 24.59 3.06 -12.01
N LEU A 175 23.70 2.24 -11.43
CA LEU A 175 22.31 2.11 -11.86
C LEU A 175 21.55 3.43 -11.74
N ALA A 176 21.64 4.10 -10.59
CA ALA A 176 21.00 5.41 -10.39
C ALA A 176 21.50 6.45 -11.41
N SER A 177 22.81 6.46 -11.68
CA SER A 177 23.43 7.36 -12.66
C SER A 177 22.99 7.02 -14.10
N ALA A 178 22.92 5.74 -14.46
CA ALA A 178 22.47 5.29 -15.78
C ALA A 178 21.00 5.65 -16.03
N ILE A 179 20.13 5.44 -15.04
CA ILE A 179 18.71 5.82 -15.10
C ILE A 179 18.58 7.35 -15.24
N ALA A 180 19.35 8.13 -14.48
CA ALA A 180 19.33 9.60 -14.59
C ALA A 180 19.82 10.07 -15.96
N ALA A 181 20.92 9.51 -16.48
CA ALA A 181 21.45 9.84 -17.80
C ALA A 181 20.47 9.48 -18.93
N GLN A 182 19.77 8.34 -18.81
CA GLN A 182 18.77 7.94 -19.78
C GLN A 182 17.55 8.87 -19.77
N ARG A 183 17.07 9.28 -18.59
CA ARG A 183 16.01 10.28 -18.44
C ARG A 183 16.40 11.62 -19.10
N ALA A 184 17.65 12.04 -18.92
CA ALA A 184 18.15 13.28 -19.52
C ALA A 184 18.24 13.22 -21.06
N ARG A 185 18.55 12.06 -21.64
CA ARG A 185 18.68 11.88 -23.10
C ARG A 185 17.34 11.77 -23.83
N ALA A 186 16.27 11.40 -23.12
CA ALA A 186 14.94 11.27 -23.69
C ALA A 186 13.89 11.57 -22.60
N PRO A 187 13.60 12.84 -22.28
CA PRO A 187 12.64 13.21 -21.24
C PRO A 187 11.24 12.61 -21.45
N GLN A 188 10.96 12.10 -22.66
CA GLN A 188 9.70 11.49 -23.06
C GLN A 188 9.72 9.94 -23.18
N ARG A 189 10.86 9.26 -22.96
CA ARG A 189 10.89 7.78 -22.92
C ARG A 189 10.65 7.30 -21.50
N VAL A 190 9.40 6.93 -21.26
CA VAL A 190 8.91 6.26 -20.06
C VAL A 190 9.75 5.00 -19.80
N PHE A 191 10.33 4.91 -18.62
CA PHE A 191 11.10 3.73 -18.21
C PHE A 191 10.15 2.57 -17.91
N ALA A 192 10.12 1.58 -18.79
CA ALA A 192 9.41 0.31 -18.59
C ALA A 192 10.43 -0.78 -18.27
N PRO A 193 10.36 -1.41 -17.08
CA PRO A 193 11.23 -2.55 -16.77
C PRO A 193 10.90 -3.76 -17.65
N PRO A 194 11.85 -4.71 -17.79
CA PRO A 194 11.61 -5.95 -18.55
C PRO A 194 10.50 -6.77 -17.89
N ALA A 195 9.60 -7.33 -18.70
CA ALA A 195 8.59 -8.28 -18.24
C ALA A 195 9.25 -9.58 -17.74
N TYR A 196 9.00 -9.98 -16.50
CA TYR A 196 9.41 -11.29 -15.98
C TYR A 196 8.41 -12.36 -16.46
N GLN A 197 8.92 -13.46 -17.01
CA GLN A 197 8.13 -14.64 -17.41
C GLN A 197 8.00 -15.57 -16.18
N GLU A 198 6.90 -15.50 -15.42
CA GLU A 198 5.71 -16.39 -15.42
C GLU A 198 5.68 -17.23 -14.12
N PRO A 199 4.54 -17.82 -13.64
CA PRO A 199 3.17 -17.70 -14.15
C PRO A 199 2.06 -17.54 -13.07
N GLY A 200 1.03 -16.76 -13.42
CA GLY A 200 -0.22 -16.64 -12.64
C GLY A 200 -1.18 -15.54 -13.09
N ARG A 201 -1.14 -15.03 -14.34
CA ARG A 201 -2.18 -14.15 -14.89
C ARG A 201 -2.05 -14.08 -16.41
N LEU A 202 -3.17 -13.82 -17.09
CA LEU A 202 -3.46 -13.98 -18.53
C LEU A 202 -2.36 -13.56 -19.52
N VAL A 203 -2.11 -14.45 -20.50
CA VAL A 203 -1.55 -14.29 -21.87
C VAL A 203 -0.15 -13.61 -22.00
N PRO A 204 0.74 -14.14 -22.86
CA PRO A 204 2.10 -13.61 -23.04
C PRO A 204 2.05 -12.16 -23.50
N ARG A 205 2.60 -11.24 -22.69
CA ARG A 205 2.90 -9.89 -23.13
C ARG A 205 4.22 -9.87 -23.88
N THR A 206 4.12 -9.87 -25.21
CA THR A 206 5.23 -9.51 -26.08
C THR A 206 5.75 -8.13 -25.69
N ALA A 207 7.07 -8.04 -25.54
CA ALA A 207 7.77 -6.79 -25.25
C ALA A 207 7.33 -5.70 -26.24
N GLY A 208 6.70 -4.64 -25.72
CA GLY A 208 6.38 -3.48 -26.53
C GLY A 208 7.65 -2.74 -26.96
N PRO A 209 7.62 -2.00 -28.08
CA PRO A 209 8.74 -1.16 -28.49
C PRO A 209 8.93 -0.05 -27.45
N GLY A 210 9.90 -0.23 -26.56
CA GLY A 210 10.18 0.69 -25.45
C GLY A 210 10.74 0.05 -24.18
N THR A 211 10.74 -1.29 -24.05
CA THR A 211 11.38 -1.98 -22.93
C THR A 211 12.87 -1.68 -22.90
N VAL A 212 13.34 -1.05 -21.83
CA VAL A 212 14.76 -1.01 -21.52
C VAL A 212 15.06 -2.36 -20.88
N ALA A 213 15.47 -3.33 -21.69
CA ALA A 213 16.17 -4.50 -21.15
C ALA A 213 17.30 -3.98 -20.24
N VAL A 214 17.57 -4.62 -19.12
CA VAL A 214 18.67 -4.20 -18.22
C VAL A 214 19.99 -4.01 -18.99
N GLU A 215 20.16 -4.81 -20.05
CA GLU A 215 21.21 -4.74 -21.06
C GLU A 215 21.38 -3.34 -21.70
N ASN A 216 20.29 -2.60 -21.92
CA ASN A 216 20.30 -1.26 -22.52
C ASN A 216 20.78 -0.16 -21.56
N LEU A 217 20.83 -0.42 -20.24
CA LEU A 217 21.41 0.49 -19.26
C LEU A 217 22.94 0.40 -19.19
N GLY A 218 23.53 -0.67 -19.76
CA GLY A 218 24.97 -0.90 -19.73
C GLY A 218 25.55 -1.20 -18.34
N VAL A 219 24.71 -1.42 -17.32
CA VAL A 219 25.14 -1.75 -15.95
C VAL A 219 25.15 -3.27 -15.77
N LYS A 220 26.33 -3.85 -15.62
CA LYS A 220 26.50 -5.29 -15.41
C LYS A 220 25.99 -5.71 -14.03
N GLY A 221 25.43 -6.92 -13.92
CA GLY A 221 25.02 -7.52 -12.65
C GLY A 221 23.71 -6.99 -12.07
N VAL A 222 22.91 -6.26 -12.85
CA VAL A 222 21.56 -5.85 -12.46
C VAL A 222 20.56 -6.84 -13.05
N THR A 223 19.60 -7.30 -12.25
CA THR A 223 18.46 -8.12 -12.72
C THR A 223 17.23 -7.23 -12.95
N ALA A 224 16.20 -7.75 -13.62
CA ALA A 224 14.92 -7.06 -13.72
C ALA A 224 14.29 -6.79 -12.34
N ALA A 225 14.38 -7.75 -11.42
CA ALA A 225 13.84 -7.60 -10.07
C ALA A 225 14.61 -6.55 -9.24
N ALA A 226 15.95 -6.52 -9.35
CA ALA A 226 16.75 -5.47 -8.72
C ALA A 226 16.37 -4.07 -9.23
N LEU A 227 16.10 -3.95 -10.53
CA LEU A 227 15.65 -2.71 -11.14
C LEU A 227 14.28 -2.27 -10.60
N ASP A 228 13.30 -3.18 -10.56
CA ASP A 228 11.95 -2.89 -10.08
C ASP A 228 11.94 -2.39 -8.63
N PHE A 229 12.68 -3.08 -7.75
CA PHE A 229 12.80 -2.68 -6.35
C PHE A 229 13.59 -1.37 -6.20
N HIS A 230 14.63 -1.15 -7.01
CA HIS A 230 15.34 0.12 -7.02
C HIS A 230 14.45 1.29 -7.44
N GLN A 231 13.56 1.09 -8.42
CA GLN A 231 12.56 2.08 -8.80
C GLN A 231 11.56 2.36 -7.67
N ALA A 232 11.08 1.32 -6.98
CA ALA A 232 10.22 1.47 -5.81
C ALA A 232 10.91 2.29 -4.69
N GLN A 233 12.18 1.97 -4.38
CA GLN A 233 12.97 2.74 -3.44
C GLN A 233 13.11 4.21 -3.88
N THR A 234 13.48 4.45 -5.14
CA THR A 234 13.66 5.80 -5.67
C THR A 234 12.36 6.61 -5.68
N PHE A 235 11.22 5.95 -5.94
CA PHE A 235 9.90 6.57 -5.90
C PHE A 235 9.59 7.15 -4.52
N HIS A 236 9.97 6.46 -3.44
CA HIS A 236 9.71 6.88 -2.06
C HIS A 236 10.77 7.80 -1.45
N LEU A 237 11.90 8.02 -2.12
CA LEU A 237 12.88 9.02 -1.69
C LEU A 237 12.33 10.43 -1.92
N ALA A 238 12.33 11.25 -0.87
CA ALA A 238 12.08 12.68 -0.99
C ALA A 238 13.36 13.38 -1.49
N PRO A 239 13.26 14.32 -2.44
CA PRO A 239 14.40 15.17 -2.79
C PRO A 239 14.90 15.91 -1.54
N ALA A 240 16.21 15.90 -1.27
CA ALA A 240 16.80 16.57 -0.11
C ALA A 240 16.42 18.07 -0.01
N VAL A 241 16.13 18.70 -1.15
CA VAL A 241 15.70 20.10 -1.27
C VAL A 241 14.26 20.33 -0.78
N GLN A 242 13.37 19.33 -0.89
CA GLN A 242 11.98 19.43 -0.43
C GLN A 242 11.83 19.26 1.08
N ALA A 243 12.72 18.51 1.73
CA ALA A 243 12.73 18.37 3.19
C ALA A 243 13.02 19.70 3.91
N ALA A 244 13.65 20.67 3.23
CA ALA A 244 14.07 21.95 3.81
C ALA A 244 13.06 23.11 3.60
N ARG A 245 12.03 22.96 2.76
CA ARG A 245 11.03 24.03 2.52
C ARG A 245 9.79 23.81 3.39
N ALA A 246 9.46 24.81 4.22
CA ALA A 246 8.17 24.83 4.92
C ALA A 246 7.02 24.77 3.89
N ARG A 247 6.09 23.82 4.05
CA ARG A 247 4.88 23.77 3.22
C ARG A 247 4.10 25.07 3.43
N PRO A 248 3.66 25.77 2.36
CA PRO A 248 2.88 26.98 2.51
C PRO A 248 1.58 26.68 3.26
N THR A 249 1.14 27.61 4.10
CA THR A 249 -0.16 27.50 4.79
C THR A 249 -1.29 27.60 3.75
N LEU A 250 -2.43 26.97 4.03
CA LEU A 250 -3.59 27.05 3.14
C LEU A 250 -4.01 28.51 2.88
N ALA A 251 -3.98 29.36 3.90
CA ALA A 251 -4.26 30.78 3.75
C ALA A 251 -3.34 31.48 2.73
N LYS A 252 -2.05 31.14 2.71
CA LYS A 252 -1.09 31.68 1.72
C LYS A 252 -1.32 31.14 0.32
N LEU A 253 -1.72 29.87 0.19
CA LEU A 253 -2.08 29.28 -1.10
C LEU A 253 -3.31 29.98 -1.68
N VAL A 254 -4.37 30.12 -0.89
CA VAL A 254 -5.65 30.72 -1.30
C VAL A 254 -5.51 32.19 -1.68
N GLN A 255 -4.73 32.98 -0.92
CA GLN A 255 -4.45 34.39 -1.26
C GLN A 255 -3.69 34.59 -2.58
N GLY A 256 -3.00 33.54 -3.07
CA GLY A 256 -2.27 33.54 -4.32
C GLY A 256 -3.03 32.96 -5.51
N MET A 257 -4.22 32.39 -5.31
CA MET A 257 -4.97 31.74 -6.38
C MET A 257 -5.52 32.77 -7.39
N ASP A 258 -5.31 32.49 -8.67
CA ASP A 258 -5.94 33.26 -9.74
C ASP A 258 -7.28 32.65 -10.18
N PHE A 259 -8.06 33.43 -10.96
CA PHE A 259 -9.34 33.01 -11.52
C PHE A 259 -9.32 31.59 -12.13
N HIS A 260 -8.32 31.25 -12.94
CA HIS A 260 -8.24 29.94 -13.60
C HIS A 260 -7.99 28.80 -12.63
N GLN A 261 -7.18 29.03 -11.59
CA GLN A 261 -6.93 28.06 -10.52
C GLN A 261 -8.19 27.79 -9.70
N ILE A 262 -8.98 28.83 -9.40
CA ILE A 262 -10.28 28.70 -8.70
C ILE A 262 -11.26 27.89 -9.56
N VAL A 263 -11.41 28.22 -10.85
CA VAL A 263 -12.26 27.47 -11.79
C VAL A 263 -11.82 26.00 -11.89
N THR A 264 -10.51 25.74 -11.91
CA THR A 264 -9.96 24.38 -11.92
C THR A 264 -10.31 23.61 -10.64
N ALA A 265 -10.19 24.25 -9.48
CA ALA A 265 -10.52 23.67 -8.18
C ALA A 265 -12.02 23.34 -8.06
N LEU A 266 -12.90 24.24 -8.53
CA LEU A 266 -14.36 24.02 -8.59
C LEU A 266 -14.74 22.78 -9.37
N GLY A 267 -13.88 22.30 -10.27
CA GLY A 267 -14.11 21.06 -10.98
C GLY A 267 -14.35 19.85 -10.07
N GLN A 268 -13.87 19.82 -8.82
CA GLN A 268 -14.15 18.70 -7.92
C GLN A 268 -15.62 18.64 -7.43
N TYR A 269 -16.41 19.65 -7.79
CA TYR A 269 -17.77 19.88 -7.30
C TYR A 269 -18.76 20.06 -8.48
N PRO A 270 -19.16 18.99 -9.19
CA PRO A 270 -19.96 19.11 -10.42
C PRO A 270 -21.29 19.82 -10.21
N GLU A 271 -21.95 19.56 -9.08
CA GLU A 271 -23.22 20.21 -8.73
C GLU A 271 -23.07 21.71 -8.48
N ILE A 272 -21.89 22.15 -8.01
CA ILE A 272 -21.56 23.57 -7.89
C ILE A 272 -21.24 24.14 -9.27
N MET A 273 -20.51 23.43 -10.12
CA MET A 273 -20.25 23.87 -11.50
C MET A 273 -21.54 24.10 -12.30
N ARG A 274 -22.53 23.21 -12.15
CA ARG A 274 -23.86 23.35 -12.77
C ARG A 274 -24.56 24.62 -12.31
N ARG A 275 -24.55 24.89 -11.00
CA ARG A 275 -25.14 26.12 -10.43
C ARG A 275 -24.42 27.38 -10.86
N LEU A 276 -23.11 27.31 -11.08
CA LEU A 276 -22.29 28.45 -11.51
C LEU A 276 -22.29 28.65 -13.04
N GLY A 277 -22.98 27.82 -13.82
CA GLY A 277 -23.00 27.90 -15.28
C GLY A 277 -21.69 27.48 -15.95
N LEU A 278 -20.82 26.75 -15.24
CA LEU A 278 -19.59 26.15 -15.78
C LEU A 278 -19.85 24.75 -16.39
N VAL A 279 -20.97 24.13 -16.01
CA VAL A 279 -21.54 22.95 -16.67
C VAL A 279 -23.00 23.26 -17.00
N LEU A 280 -23.40 23.00 -18.24
CA LEU A 280 -24.77 23.23 -18.71
C LEU A 280 -25.35 21.92 -19.24
N ASP A 281 -26.48 21.48 -18.70
CA ASP A 281 -27.15 20.25 -19.15
C ASP A 281 -28.22 20.56 -20.19
N PHE A 282 -28.37 19.69 -21.19
CA PHE A 282 -29.31 19.85 -22.30
C PHE A 282 -30.05 18.54 -22.59
N GLU A 283 -31.24 18.66 -23.17
CA GLU A 283 -31.99 17.55 -23.76
C GLU A 283 -32.30 17.85 -25.23
N VAL A 284 -32.11 16.87 -26.11
CA VAL A 284 -32.45 16.96 -27.54
C VAL A 284 -33.21 15.70 -27.98
N PRO A 285 -34.20 15.80 -28.88
CA PRO A 285 -34.88 14.61 -29.41
C PRO A 285 -33.90 13.61 -30.02
N MET A 286 -34.21 12.31 -29.90
CA MET A 286 -33.40 11.25 -30.50
C MET A 286 -33.25 11.47 -32.03
N PRO A 287 -32.02 11.54 -32.57
CA PRO A 287 -31.82 11.67 -34.01
C PRO A 287 -32.23 10.39 -34.75
N ALA A 288 -32.61 10.53 -36.02
CA ALA A 288 -33.02 9.39 -36.85
C ALA A 288 -31.87 8.40 -37.14
N ALA A 289 -30.63 8.90 -37.19
CA ALA A 289 -29.43 8.08 -37.40
C ALA A 289 -28.80 7.69 -36.06
N THR A 290 -28.66 6.38 -35.83
CA THR A 290 -27.95 5.79 -34.68
C THR A 290 -26.61 5.19 -35.11
N GLY A 291 -25.68 5.03 -34.18
CA GLY A 291 -24.34 4.48 -34.41
C GLY A 291 -23.23 5.41 -33.94
N ALA A 292 -22.02 5.20 -34.48
CA ALA A 292 -20.87 6.08 -34.22
C ALA A 292 -21.04 7.41 -34.97
N THR A 293 -20.85 8.53 -34.29
CA THR A 293 -20.96 9.88 -34.85
C THR A 293 -20.11 10.88 -34.05
N THR A 294 -20.16 12.14 -34.44
CA THR A 294 -19.58 13.25 -33.67
C THR A 294 -20.65 14.21 -33.20
N VAL A 295 -20.43 14.88 -32.08
CA VAL A 295 -21.31 15.94 -31.56
C VAL A 295 -20.49 17.21 -31.30
N SER A 296 -21.04 18.37 -31.68
CA SER A 296 -20.46 19.69 -31.44
C SER A 296 -21.55 20.73 -31.17
N LEU A 297 -21.15 21.89 -30.65
CA LEU A 297 -22.05 22.97 -30.24
C LEU A 297 -21.72 24.28 -30.96
N ALA A 298 -22.71 24.88 -31.62
CA ALA A 298 -22.63 26.26 -32.06
C ALA A 298 -23.14 27.18 -30.94
N VAL A 299 -22.39 28.24 -30.66
CA VAL A 299 -22.67 29.18 -29.57
C VAL A 299 -22.69 30.60 -30.12
N GLN A 300 -23.74 31.36 -29.77
CA GLN A 300 -23.90 32.76 -30.20
C GLN A 300 -24.27 33.64 -29.02
N TRP A 301 -23.48 34.71 -28.80
CA TRP A 301 -23.69 35.70 -27.77
C TRP A 301 -22.91 36.99 -28.06
N THR A 302 -23.27 38.09 -27.38
CA THR A 302 -22.58 39.38 -27.49
C THR A 302 -21.60 39.55 -26.34
N ALA A 303 -20.31 39.44 -26.62
CA ALA A 303 -19.25 39.58 -25.61
C ALA A 303 -18.81 41.03 -25.41
N ALA A 304 -18.46 41.39 -24.17
CA ALA A 304 -17.96 42.72 -23.82
C ALA A 304 -16.51 42.97 -24.26
N VAL A 305 -15.74 41.91 -24.53
CA VAL A 305 -14.36 41.97 -25.02
C VAL A 305 -14.15 41.02 -26.21
N PRO A 306 -13.08 41.19 -27.03
CA PRO A 306 -12.77 40.27 -28.11
C PRO A 306 -12.76 38.82 -27.63
N THR A 307 -13.62 37.99 -28.21
CA THR A 307 -13.89 36.63 -27.74
C THR A 307 -13.79 35.62 -28.86
N GLU A 308 -13.07 34.53 -28.60
CA GLU A 308 -13.02 33.35 -29.44
C GLU A 308 -13.80 32.20 -28.79
N ASN A 309 -14.86 31.71 -29.44
CA ASN A 309 -15.59 30.53 -29.01
C ASN A 309 -15.04 29.29 -29.74
N ILE A 310 -14.63 28.28 -28.99
CA ILE A 310 -14.17 27.01 -29.55
C ILE A 310 -15.12 25.91 -29.13
N SER A 311 -15.58 25.12 -30.10
CA SER A 311 -16.36 23.91 -29.82
C SER A 311 -15.68 22.69 -30.48
N PRO A 312 -14.99 21.85 -29.69
CA PRO A 312 -14.46 20.58 -30.16
C PRO A 312 -15.57 19.63 -30.62
N ARG A 313 -15.20 18.70 -31.52
CA ARG A 313 -16.07 17.59 -31.91
C ARG A 313 -15.79 16.39 -31.02
N THR A 314 -16.79 15.98 -30.25
CA THR A 314 -16.70 14.78 -29.42
C THR A 314 -17.19 13.58 -30.21
N HIS A 315 -16.33 12.58 -30.37
CA HIS A 315 -16.74 11.28 -30.91
C HIS A 315 -17.65 10.56 -29.90
N CYS A 316 -18.79 10.07 -30.36
CA CYS A 316 -19.81 9.47 -29.53
C CYS A 316 -20.53 8.32 -30.23
N ARG A 317 -21.21 7.50 -29.43
CA ARG A 317 -22.01 6.37 -29.89
C ARG A 317 -23.44 6.55 -29.40
N ILE A 318 -24.40 6.53 -30.32
CA ILE A 318 -25.83 6.64 -30.05
C ILE A 318 -26.49 5.29 -30.37
N GLU A 319 -27.08 4.65 -29.37
CA GLU A 319 -27.82 3.38 -29.49
C GLU A 319 -29.13 3.49 -28.69
N ALA A 320 -30.01 2.50 -28.83
CA ALA A 320 -31.24 2.44 -28.04
C ALA A 320 -30.90 2.43 -26.54
N GLY A 321 -31.25 3.50 -25.83
CA GLY A 321 -30.98 3.66 -24.40
C GLY A 321 -29.53 4.01 -24.02
N ARG A 322 -28.65 4.29 -24.99
CA ARG A 322 -27.24 4.61 -24.71
C ARG A 322 -26.75 5.78 -25.55
N PHE A 323 -26.11 6.73 -24.88
CA PHE A 323 -25.42 7.84 -25.52
C PHE A 323 -24.17 8.18 -24.71
N VAL A 324 -23.01 7.79 -25.24
CA VAL A 324 -21.71 7.83 -24.54
C VAL A 324 -20.62 8.34 -25.46
N ALA A 325 -19.55 8.89 -24.90
CA ALA A 325 -18.33 9.17 -25.67
C ALA A 325 -17.74 7.87 -26.21
N ALA A 326 -17.28 7.89 -27.47
CA ALA A 326 -16.71 6.71 -28.12
C ALA A 326 -15.21 6.62 -27.84
N GLU A 327 -14.73 5.40 -27.62
CA GLU A 327 -13.31 5.09 -27.55
C GLU A 327 -12.63 5.23 -28.92
N LYS A 328 -11.39 5.72 -28.94
CA LYS A 328 -10.61 5.86 -30.17
C LYS A 328 -10.14 4.54 -30.76
N SER A 329 -9.90 3.56 -29.90
CA SER A 329 -9.44 2.24 -30.31
C SER A 329 -9.91 1.16 -29.34
N ALA A 330 -9.87 -0.09 -29.79
CA ALA A 330 -10.14 -1.25 -28.93
C ALA A 330 -9.19 -1.34 -27.73
N ASP A 331 -8.02 -0.68 -27.81
CA ASP A 331 -7.02 -0.62 -26.75
C ASP A 331 -7.30 0.45 -25.68
N ALA A 332 -8.41 1.19 -25.76
CA ALA A 332 -8.79 2.12 -24.69
C ALA A 332 -9.09 1.35 -23.38
N ASP A 333 -8.74 1.96 -22.25
CA ASP A 333 -9.05 1.42 -20.91
C ASP A 333 -10.54 1.54 -20.57
N VAL A 334 -11.22 2.48 -21.21
CA VAL A 334 -12.65 2.72 -21.06
C VAL A 334 -13.38 2.24 -22.31
N VAL A 335 -14.48 1.49 -22.12
CA VAL A 335 -15.39 1.06 -23.18
C VAL A 335 -16.82 1.25 -22.71
N ASN A 336 -17.65 1.91 -23.53
CA ASN A 336 -19.05 2.21 -23.19
C ASN A 336 -19.23 2.89 -21.80
N GLY A 337 -18.23 3.66 -21.34
CA GLY A 337 -18.24 4.31 -20.02
C GLY A 337 -17.76 3.43 -18.83
N TRP A 338 -17.42 2.17 -19.07
CA TRP A 338 -16.84 1.26 -18.07
C TRP A 338 -15.33 1.15 -18.21
N VAL A 339 -14.62 1.05 -17.08
CA VAL A 339 -13.19 0.69 -17.06
C VAL A 339 -13.07 -0.83 -17.15
N LYS A 340 -12.20 -1.34 -18.04
CA LYS A 340 -11.96 -2.77 -18.30
C LYS A 340 -11.21 -3.48 -17.16
N LEU A 341 -11.74 -3.47 -15.93
CA LEU A 341 -11.08 -4.07 -14.76
C LEU A 341 -10.96 -5.61 -14.83
N ASN A 342 -11.73 -6.24 -15.73
CA ASN A 342 -11.61 -7.66 -16.06
C ASN A 342 -10.36 -8.00 -16.91
N ASP A 343 -9.72 -7.01 -17.55
CA ASP A 343 -8.48 -7.22 -18.30
C ASP A 343 -7.30 -7.28 -17.33
N GLU A 344 -6.99 -8.51 -16.89
CA GLU A 344 -5.92 -8.78 -15.95
C GLU A 344 -4.52 -8.45 -16.49
N THR A 345 -4.40 -8.24 -17.79
CA THR A 345 -3.16 -7.72 -18.33
C THR A 345 -3.05 -6.25 -17.92
N ARG A 346 -4.13 -5.46 -18.05
CA ARG A 346 -4.12 -4.01 -17.81
C ARG A 346 -4.15 -3.63 -16.34
N PHE A 347 -4.89 -4.39 -15.54
CA PHE A 347 -5.18 -4.05 -14.15
C PHE A 347 -4.74 -5.16 -13.20
N GLU A 348 -3.92 -4.80 -12.21
CA GLU A 348 -3.51 -5.67 -11.11
C GLU A 348 -4.34 -5.40 -9.86
N ILE A 349 -4.67 -6.46 -9.11
CA ILE A 349 -5.43 -6.36 -7.86
C ILE A 349 -4.62 -6.94 -6.72
N GLY A 350 -4.58 -6.24 -5.59
CA GLY A 350 -3.90 -6.75 -4.40
C GLY A 350 -4.49 -6.24 -3.09
N GLN A 351 -3.93 -6.75 -2.00
CA GLN A 351 -4.45 -6.54 -0.64
C GLN A 351 -3.38 -6.19 0.40
N VAL A 352 -2.12 -6.16 -0.03
CA VAL A 352 -0.93 -5.99 0.81
C VAL A 352 -0.32 -4.63 0.55
N ASP A 353 0.30 -4.05 1.58
CA ASP A 353 1.16 -2.88 1.46
C ASP A 353 2.45 -3.23 0.70
N VAL A 354 2.42 -3.07 -0.62
CA VAL A 354 3.56 -3.38 -1.51
C VAL A 354 4.72 -2.42 -1.24
N ASP A 355 4.44 -1.14 -1.00
CA ASP A 355 5.44 -0.11 -0.74
C ASP A 355 6.29 -0.46 0.49
N GLY A 356 5.62 -0.65 1.63
CA GLY A 356 6.28 -0.98 2.89
C GLY A 356 6.99 -2.34 2.83
N ALA A 357 6.38 -3.34 2.18
CA ALA A 357 6.99 -4.66 2.02
C ALA A 357 8.25 -4.61 1.14
N ALA A 358 8.24 -3.84 0.05
CA ALA A 358 9.37 -3.72 -0.87
C ALA A 358 10.59 -3.09 -0.19
N LEU A 359 10.40 -1.99 0.53
CA LEU A 359 11.50 -1.29 1.22
C LEU A 359 12.13 -2.15 2.32
N LYS A 360 11.31 -2.88 3.09
CA LYS A 360 11.81 -3.79 4.13
C LYS A 360 12.51 -5.02 3.55
N MET A 361 12.01 -5.54 2.43
CA MET A 361 12.64 -6.65 1.72
C MET A 361 14.00 -6.24 1.12
N LEU A 362 14.12 -5.02 0.57
CA LEU A 362 15.41 -4.46 0.16
C LEU A 362 16.41 -4.35 1.32
N SER A 363 15.95 -3.92 2.49
CA SER A 363 16.80 -3.89 3.69
C SER A 363 17.30 -5.29 4.05
N THR A 364 16.42 -6.29 3.98
CA THR A 364 16.75 -7.71 4.23
C THR A 364 17.78 -8.23 3.22
N ALA A 365 17.57 -7.99 1.94
CA ALA A 365 18.49 -8.37 0.87
C ALA A 365 19.86 -7.66 0.97
N ALA A 366 19.89 -6.39 1.38
CA ALA A 366 21.13 -5.66 1.60
C ALA A 366 21.95 -6.26 2.75
N LYS A 367 21.31 -6.76 3.81
CA LYS A 367 21.99 -7.48 4.89
C LYS A 367 22.63 -8.79 4.40
N LEU A 368 21.99 -9.52 3.49
CA LEU A 368 22.57 -10.72 2.86
C LEU A 368 23.88 -10.43 2.12
N VAL A 369 23.94 -9.33 1.35
CA VAL A 369 25.18 -8.88 0.68
C VAL A 369 26.26 -8.50 1.69
N LYS A 370 25.89 -7.87 2.80
CA LYS A 370 26.83 -7.52 3.86
C LYS A 370 27.44 -8.77 4.51
N VAL A 371 26.63 -9.79 4.80
CA VAL A 371 27.09 -11.06 5.38
C VAL A 371 28.02 -11.81 4.41
N SER A 372 27.72 -11.82 3.10
CA SER A 372 28.57 -12.51 2.10
C SER A 372 29.90 -11.80 1.81
N THR A 373 29.97 -10.48 2.01
CA THR A 373 31.16 -9.64 1.78
C THR A 373 32.11 -9.57 2.98
N LEU A 374 31.62 -9.72 4.22
CA LEU A 374 32.43 -9.73 5.44
C LEU A 374 33.21 -11.05 5.66
N MET A 375 33.12 -12.03 4.76
CA MET A 375 33.88 -13.28 4.88
C MET A 375 35.35 -13.10 4.45
N PRO A 376 36.35 -13.34 5.32
CA PRO A 376 37.75 -13.41 4.91
C PRO A 376 37.95 -14.56 3.92
N ALA A 377 38.80 -14.36 2.91
CA ALA A 377 39.10 -15.36 1.86
C ALA A 377 39.53 -16.74 2.40
N ALA A 378 40.06 -16.80 3.62
CA ALA A 378 40.51 -18.03 4.27
C ALA A 378 39.38 -19.06 4.54
N VAL A 379 38.12 -18.62 4.67
CA VAL A 379 36.98 -19.53 4.89
C VAL A 379 36.45 -20.11 3.58
N ARG A 380 36.72 -19.48 2.43
CA ARG A 380 36.19 -19.89 1.12
C ARG A 380 36.87 -21.11 0.49
N THR A 381 38.05 -21.52 0.96
CA THR A 381 38.87 -22.57 0.32
C THR A 381 39.00 -23.87 1.10
N GLY A 382 38.40 -23.98 2.30
CA GLY A 382 38.45 -25.22 3.11
C GLY A 382 39.87 -25.66 3.51
N LEU A 383 40.89 -24.82 3.31
CA LEU A 383 42.27 -25.09 3.69
C LEU A 383 42.52 -24.47 5.07
N VAL A 384 42.23 -25.24 6.11
CA VAL A 384 42.89 -25.05 7.40
C VAL A 384 44.34 -25.47 7.20
N PRO A 385 45.35 -24.61 7.36
CA PRO A 385 46.74 -25.06 7.38
C PRO A 385 46.90 -26.00 8.57
N GLY A 386 47.16 -27.26 8.26
CA GLY A 386 47.19 -28.35 9.22
C GLY A 386 48.17 -28.11 10.37
N ALA A 387 47.74 -28.60 11.52
CA ALA A 387 48.58 -28.92 12.66
C ALA A 387 49.70 -29.89 12.22
N ALA A 388 50.88 -29.36 11.86
CA ALA A 388 52.07 -30.17 11.57
C ALA A 388 53.39 -29.39 11.70
N ALA A 389 53.47 -28.34 12.55
CA ALA A 389 54.71 -27.57 12.72
C ALA A 389 55.02 -27.13 14.17
N GLN A 390 54.56 -27.89 15.17
CA GLN A 390 54.89 -27.64 16.59
C GLN A 390 55.29 -28.91 17.36
N ALA A 391 55.89 -29.89 16.68
CA ALA A 391 56.42 -31.11 17.31
C ALA A 391 57.96 -31.20 17.32
N ALA A 392 58.69 -30.11 17.06
CA ALA A 392 60.15 -30.14 17.02
C ALA A 392 60.77 -28.84 17.57
N ALA A 393 60.62 -28.58 18.87
CA ALA A 393 61.53 -27.73 19.68
C ALA A 393 61.02 -27.58 21.12
N ALA A 394 60.99 -28.66 21.91
CA ALA A 394 60.90 -28.56 23.37
C ALA A 394 61.35 -29.89 24.01
N GLY A 395 62.65 -30.15 23.93
CA GLY A 395 63.31 -31.16 24.74
C GLY A 395 64.65 -30.60 25.19
N GLN A 396 64.92 -30.67 26.50
CA GLN A 396 66.15 -30.26 27.20
C GLN A 396 66.25 -28.73 27.43
N ALA A 397 66.63 -28.19 28.58
CA ALA A 397 67.14 -28.73 29.84
C ALA A 397 66.88 -27.69 30.97
N GLY A 398 66.97 -28.12 32.22
CA GLY A 398 66.90 -27.24 33.39
C GLY A 398 68.26 -26.75 33.89
N ALA A 399 68.15 -25.85 34.88
CA ALA A 399 69.05 -25.56 36.02
C ALA A 399 70.42 -24.87 35.81
N GLY A 400 70.65 -23.85 36.67
CA GLY A 400 71.94 -23.22 37.03
C GLY A 400 72.33 -22.01 36.16
N GLY A 401 72.86 -20.88 36.61
CA GLY A 401 73.37 -20.41 37.90
C GLY A 401 74.38 -19.27 37.63
N GLU A 402 74.26 -18.16 38.40
CA GLU A 402 75.29 -17.19 38.86
C GLU A 402 76.25 -16.39 37.93
N GLY A 403 76.52 -15.14 38.37
CA GLY A 403 77.75 -14.34 38.17
C GLY A 403 77.75 -13.42 36.93
N GLU A 404 78.00 -12.09 36.89
CA GLU A 404 78.62 -11.02 37.72
C GLU A 404 79.65 -10.25 36.84
N GLN A 405 79.60 -8.91 36.88
CA GLN A 405 80.65 -7.90 36.53
C GLN A 405 81.15 -7.78 35.05
N ALA A 406 81.69 -6.67 34.52
CA ALA A 406 81.90 -5.26 34.91
C ALA A 406 82.43 -4.44 33.70
N GLY A 407 82.34 -3.10 33.79
CA GLY A 407 83.19 -2.10 33.08
C GLY A 407 82.69 -1.59 31.72
N GLY A 408 82.75 -0.31 31.33
CA GLY A 408 83.25 0.91 31.94
C GLY A 408 83.45 2.00 30.85
N ARG A 409 83.17 3.26 31.22
CA ARG A 409 83.77 4.53 30.74
C ARG A 409 83.04 5.42 29.68
N ARG A 410 82.90 6.68 30.13
CA ARG A 410 82.38 7.96 29.58
C ARG A 410 82.84 8.37 28.17
N VAL A 411 82.03 9.18 27.46
CA VAL A 411 82.24 10.60 27.04
C VAL A 411 80.96 11.14 26.31
N ALA A 412 80.60 12.41 26.47
CA ALA A 412 79.49 13.15 25.81
C ALA A 412 80.07 14.23 24.83
N PRO A 413 79.31 15.07 24.07
CA PRO A 413 77.87 15.12 23.75
C PRO A 413 77.57 15.30 22.22
N GLY A 414 76.28 15.31 21.82
CA GLY A 414 75.81 16.12 20.68
C GLY A 414 75.08 15.42 19.51
N ALA A 415 73.76 15.62 19.50
CA ALA A 415 72.91 15.93 18.33
C ALA A 415 72.44 14.82 17.32
N VAL A 416 71.10 14.79 17.16
CA VAL A 416 70.30 14.46 15.95
C VAL A 416 69.91 12.99 15.67
N VAL A 417 68.64 12.68 16.04
CA VAL A 417 67.54 12.01 15.29
C VAL A 417 67.59 10.50 14.93
N ARG A 418 66.51 9.80 15.41
CA ARG A 418 65.92 8.46 15.06
C ARG A 418 66.72 7.20 15.51
N PRO A 419 66.11 5.99 15.65
CA PRO A 419 64.70 5.56 15.76
C PRO A 419 64.41 4.71 17.04
N GLY A 420 63.20 4.80 17.59
CA GLY A 420 62.74 3.98 18.73
C GLY A 420 62.08 2.68 18.29
N VAL A 421 62.61 1.57 18.78
CA VAL A 421 62.24 0.17 18.52
C VAL A 421 60.88 -0.18 19.11
N ALA A 422 60.00 -0.74 18.28
CA ALA A 422 58.75 -1.37 18.69
C ALA A 422 59.03 -2.71 19.41
N ARG A 423 58.45 -2.90 20.60
CA ARG A 423 58.30 -4.23 21.23
C ARG A 423 57.04 -4.92 20.67
N PRO A 424 57.04 -6.25 20.48
CA PRO A 424 55.95 -6.95 19.82
C PRO A 424 54.78 -7.18 20.80
N VAL A 425 53.62 -6.60 20.50
CA VAL A 425 52.33 -6.93 21.15
C VAL A 425 51.43 -7.75 20.19
N ALA A 426 52.02 -8.38 19.17
CA ALA A 426 51.28 -8.91 18.03
C ALA A 426 50.89 -10.40 18.11
N ALA A 427 51.03 -11.08 19.26
CA ALA A 427 50.68 -12.51 19.36
C ALA A 427 49.44 -12.82 20.24
N ALA A 428 49.13 -11.99 21.24
CA ALA A 428 47.98 -12.24 22.13
C ALA A 428 46.65 -11.62 21.63
N ALA A 429 46.72 -10.53 20.84
CA ALA A 429 45.54 -9.87 20.29
C ALA A 429 44.92 -10.59 19.07
N VAL A 430 45.68 -11.48 18.43
CA VAL A 430 45.21 -12.23 17.24
C VAL A 430 44.40 -13.47 17.64
N GLY A 431 44.66 -14.07 18.81
CA GLY A 431 43.94 -15.24 19.31
C GLY A 431 42.49 -14.95 19.75
N GLN A 432 42.21 -13.75 20.27
CA GLN A 432 40.86 -13.36 20.69
C GLN A 432 39.98 -12.82 19.55
N ALA A 433 40.58 -12.38 18.45
CA ALA A 433 39.83 -11.93 17.26
C ALA A 433 39.31 -13.10 16.39
N LEU A 434 39.82 -14.32 16.59
CA LEU A 434 39.44 -15.52 15.83
C LEU A 434 38.32 -16.37 16.49
N VAL A 435 37.77 -15.93 17.63
CA VAL A 435 36.68 -16.64 18.34
C VAL A 435 35.41 -15.80 18.47
N ALA A 436 35.40 -14.56 17.94
CA ALA A 436 34.14 -13.87 17.71
C ALA A 436 33.46 -14.52 16.51
N LYS A 437 32.57 -15.50 16.74
CA LYS A 437 31.54 -15.82 15.76
C LYS A 437 30.92 -14.48 15.34
N PRO A 438 30.82 -14.15 14.03
CA PRO A 438 30.06 -12.98 13.62
C PRO A 438 28.70 -13.11 14.32
N GLU A 439 28.28 -12.10 15.08
CA GLU A 439 26.96 -12.09 15.69
C GLU A 439 25.98 -12.49 14.59
N GLU A 440 25.33 -13.65 14.75
CA GLU A 440 24.29 -14.12 13.84
C GLU A 440 23.16 -13.10 13.94
N GLU A 441 23.22 -12.04 13.13
CA GLU A 441 22.19 -11.02 13.13
C GLU A 441 20.92 -11.69 12.57
N GLU A 442 19.92 -11.94 13.42
CA GLU A 442 18.64 -12.47 13.00
C GLU A 442 17.96 -11.44 12.07
N VAL A 443 17.99 -11.73 10.77
CA VAL A 443 17.25 -10.93 9.77
C VAL A 443 16.12 -11.78 9.22
N ALA A 444 15.03 -11.85 9.98
CA ALA A 444 13.78 -12.45 9.53
C ALA A 444 13.20 -11.67 8.34
N LEU A 445 12.41 -12.34 7.49
CA LEU A 445 11.57 -11.62 6.55
C LEU A 445 10.64 -10.67 7.33
N PRO A 446 10.42 -9.45 6.83
CA PRO A 446 9.61 -8.47 7.54
C PRO A 446 8.16 -8.93 7.69
N ALA A 447 7.46 -8.49 8.73
CA ALA A 447 6.02 -8.71 8.80
C ALA A 447 5.28 -7.94 7.69
N LEU A 448 4.42 -8.64 6.94
CA LEU A 448 3.51 -8.03 5.97
C LEU A 448 2.42 -7.25 6.67
N ARG A 449 1.82 -6.31 5.94
CA ARG A 449 0.67 -5.50 6.38
C ARG A 449 -0.42 -5.53 5.32
N ASN A 450 -1.66 -5.64 5.76
CA ASN A 450 -2.83 -5.43 4.91
C ASN A 450 -2.98 -3.95 4.51
N ALA A 451 -3.55 -3.74 3.32
CA ALA A 451 -3.76 -2.41 2.74
C ALA A 451 -5.07 -2.34 1.96
N GLY A 452 -6.18 -2.80 2.56
CA GLY A 452 -7.49 -2.86 1.90
C GLY A 452 -7.47 -3.72 0.62
N ILE A 453 -8.36 -3.44 -0.33
CA ILE A 453 -8.33 -3.96 -1.70
C ILE A 453 -7.95 -2.80 -2.62
N TRP A 454 -6.90 -2.96 -3.42
CA TRP A 454 -6.46 -1.93 -4.35
C TRP A 454 -6.41 -2.44 -5.79
N VAL A 455 -6.52 -1.51 -6.74
CA VAL A 455 -6.36 -1.76 -8.18
C VAL A 455 -5.24 -0.89 -8.72
N ALA A 456 -4.32 -1.50 -9.46
CA ALA A 456 -3.21 -0.83 -10.11
C ALA A 456 -3.31 -0.93 -11.63
N ARG A 457 -3.05 0.19 -12.33
CA ARG A 457 -2.94 0.20 -13.78
C ARG A 457 -1.50 -0.05 -14.18
N VAL A 458 -1.27 -1.18 -14.83
CA VAL A 458 0.05 -1.58 -15.34
C VAL A 458 0.52 -0.57 -16.40
N GLU A 459 1.76 -0.10 -16.28
CA GLU A 459 2.37 0.93 -17.13
C GLU A 459 1.67 2.31 -17.06
N ARG A 460 1.08 2.67 -15.91
CA ARG A 460 0.38 3.97 -15.73
C ARG A 460 1.23 5.17 -16.15
N GLN A 461 2.53 5.13 -15.90
CA GLN A 461 3.48 6.17 -16.32
C GLN A 461 3.46 6.43 -17.83
N ARG A 462 3.26 5.39 -18.65
CA ARG A 462 3.20 5.50 -20.11
C ARG A 462 1.92 6.19 -20.55
N LEU A 463 0.81 5.81 -19.93
CA LEU A 463 -0.50 6.39 -20.20
C LEU A 463 -0.55 7.86 -19.78
N LEU A 464 -0.01 8.20 -18.61
CA LEU A 464 0.06 9.58 -18.16
C LEU A 464 0.92 10.44 -19.08
N ALA A 465 2.12 9.98 -19.45
CA ALA A 465 2.97 10.71 -20.40
C ALA A 465 2.29 10.91 -21.77
N ALA A 466 1.66 9.86 -22.30
CA ALA A 466 0.92 9.94 -23.56
C ALA A 466 -0.27 10.92 -23.47
N SER A 467 -1.00 10.92 -22.35
CA SER A 467 -2.11 11.85 -22.09
C SER A 467 -1.64 13.31 -22.01
N LEU A 468 -0.49 13.58 -21.37
CA LEU A 468 0.10 14.92 -21.30
C LEU A 468 0.56 15.41 -22.69
N MET A 469 1.21 14.55 -23.48
CA MET A 469 1.59 14.87 -24.85
C MET A 469 0.37 15.12 -25.74
N ARG A 470 -0.67 14.29 -25.59
CA ARG A 470 -1.96 14.45 -26.29
C ARG A 470 -2.61 15.79 -25.95
N SER A 471 -2.57 16.21 -24.69
CA SER A 471 -3.10 17.49 -24.24
C SER A 471 -2.38 18.68 -24.90
N VAL A 472 -1.04 18.65 -24.99
CA VAL A 472 -0.28 19.67 -25.73
C VAL A 472 -0.61 19.68 -27.21
N ALA A 473 -0.76 18.51 -27.84
CA ALA A 473 -1.13 18.42 -29.25
C ALA A 473 -2.54 18.99 -29.52
N LEU A 474 -3.48 18.78 -28.60
CA LEU A 474 -4.83 19.34 -28.67
C LEU A 474 -4.82 20.88 -28.51
N ASP A 475 -4.04 21.41 -27.56
CA ASP A 475 -3.91 22.88 -27.38
C ASP A 475 -3.22 23.54 -28.58
N ALA A 476 -2.20 22.90 -29.16
CA ALA A 476 -1.58 23.37 -30.40
C ALA A 476 -2.57 23.36 -31.59
N ALA A 477 -3.37 22.29 -31.72
CA ALA A 477 -4.39 22.21 -32.77
C ALA A 477 -5.45 23.31 -32.66
N VAL A 478 -5.82 23.69 -31.43
CA VAL A 478 -6.68 24.85 -31.17
C VAL A 478 -6.06 26.15 -31.66
N ALA A 479 -4.75 26.34 -31.49
CA ALA A 479 -4.05 27.57 -31.89
C ALA A 479 -3.80 27.68 -33.40
N GLU A 480 -3.52 26.55 -34.07
CA GLU A 480 -3.05 26.52 -35.47
C GLU A 480 -4.17 26.37 -36.52
N ARG A 481 -5.33 25.81 -36.18
CA ARG A 481 -6.39 25.46 -37.14
C ARG A 481 -7.74 26.09 -36.80
N LYS A 482 -7.96 27.32 -37.28
CA LYS A 482 -9.29 27.97 -37.20
C LYS A 482 -10.38 27.22 -38.00
N ASP A 483 -9.99 26.39 -38.96
CA ASP A 483 -10.91 25.80 -39.94
C ASP A 483 -11.35 24.36 -39.59
N LYS A 484 -10.70 23.70 -38.61
CA LYS A 484 -11.06 22.34 -38.17
C LYS A 484 -11.05 22.26 -36.65
N ALA A 485 -12.23 22.11 -36.06
CA ALA A 485 -12.42 21.89 -34.63
C ALA A 485 -11.60 20.68 -34.12
N PRO A 486 -10.98 20.76 -32.92
CA PRO A 486 -10.29 19.63 -32.31
C PRO A 486 -11.24 18.44 -32.14
N GLU A 487 -10.74 17.22 -32.34
CA GLU A 487 -11.51 16.00 -32.13
C GLU A 487 -11.14 15.33 -30.81
N LEU A 488 -12.16 15.05 -29.98
CA LEU A 488 -12.06 14.46 -28.66
C LEU A 488 -12.68 13.06 -28.65
N TRP A 489 -12.01 12.14 -27.96
CA TRP A 489 -12.47 10.77 -27.72
C TRP A 489 -12.72 10.55 -26.23
N ALA A 490 -13.33 9.41 -25.86
CA ALA A 490 -13.63 9.10 -24.46
C ALA A 490 -12.42 9.33 -23.53
N GLU A 491 -11.23 8.85 -23.91
CA GLU A 491 -10.01 9.01 -23.10
C GLU A 491 -9.52 10.46 -22.93
N ASP A 492 -9.89 11.38 -23.83
CA ASP A 492 -9.55 12.81 -23.72
C ASP A 492 -10.48 13.52 -22.71
N LEU A 493 -11.58 12.87 -22.30
CA LEU A 493 -12.64 13.45 -21.46
C LEU A 493 -12.68 12.88 -20.04
N VAL A 494 -11.94 11.80 -19.76
CA VAL A 494 -11.95 11.14 -18.44
C VAL A 494 -11.19 11.97 -17.41
N ARG A 495 -11.82 12.19 -16.28
CA ARG A 495 -11.23 12.86 -15.12
C ARG A 495 -10.90 11.92 -13.96
N GLY A 496 -11.61 10.80 -13.86
CA GLY A 496 -11.46 9.85 -12.79
C GLY A 496 -12.49 8.73 -12.86
N TYR A 497 -12.55 7.95 -11.78
CA TYR A 497 -13.37 6.76 -11.70
C TYR A 497 -14.28 6.76 -10.47
N ARG A 498 -15.53 6.35 -10.67
CA ARG A 498 -16.45 5.93 -9.61
C ARG A 498 -16.32 4.43 -9.44
N VAL A 499 -15.93 3.98 -8.26
CA VAL A 499 -15.67 2.57 -7.99
C VAL A 499 -16.87 1.98 -7.26
N ASP A 500 -17.37 0.86 -7.76
CA ASP A 500 -18.38 0.07 -7.10
C ASP A 500 -17.79 -1.27 -6.65
N VAL A 501 -18.29 -1.78 -5.53
CA VAL A 501 -17.91 -3.08 -5.00
C VAL A 501 -19.14 -3.96 -4.81
N TRP A 502 -19.04 -5.20 -5.27
CA TRP A 502 -19.99 -6.25 -4.99
C TRP A 502 -19.64 -6.91 -3.66
N ASP A 503 -20.60 -7.00 -2.75
CA ASP A 503 -20.47 -7.76 -1.51
C ASP A 503 -21.05 -9.17 -1.69
N GLY A 504 -20.18 -10.18 -1.56
CA GLY A 504 -20.54 -11.59 -1.71
C GLY A 504 -21.56 -12.10 -0.70
N THR A 505 -21.76 -11.44 0.44
CA THR A 505 -22.79 -11.84 1.41
C THR A 505 -24.13 -11.16 1.14
N THR A 506 -24.16 -9.84 0.91
CA THR A 506 -25.43 -9.16 0.65
C THR A 506 -25.92 -9.34 -0.79
N LYS A 507 -25.06 -9.83 -1.69
CA LYS A 507 -25.34 -10.02 -3.13
C LYS A 507 -25.80 -8.72 -3.81
N LYS A 508 -25.11 -7.61 -3.51
CA LYS A 508 -25.44 -6.27 -4.03
C LYS A 508 -24.18 -5.50 -4.42
N TRP A 509 -24.31 -4.65 -5.43
CA TRP A 509 -23.33 -3.62 -5.76
C TRP A 509 -23.53 -2.39 -4.89
N TYR A 510 -22.43 -1.83 -4.40
CA TYR A 510 -22.39 -0.59 -3.64
C TYR A 510 -21.41 0.37 -4.28
N SER A 511 -21.82 1.61 -4.51
CA SER A 511 -20.88 2.66 -4.91
C SER A 511 -20.10 3.14 -3.68
N LEU A 512 -18.77 3.13 -3.80
CA LEU A 512 -17.87 3.66 -2.76
C LEU A 512 -17.77 5.19 -2.79
N CYS A 513 -18.42 5.83 -3.77
CA CYS A 513 -18.29 7.25 -4.07
C CYS A 513 -19.55 8.07 -3.74
N GLN A 514 -20.65 7.43 -3.35
CA GLN A 514 -21.87 8.13 -2.94
C GLN A 514 -21.63 8.93 -1.66
N ARG A 515 -21.93 10.24 -1.71
CA ARG A 515 -21.64 11.18 -0.63
C ARG A 515 -22.71 12.26 -0.50
N VAL A 516 -22.68 12.92 0.64
CA VAL A 516 -23.41 14.15 0.93
C VAL A 516 -22.38 15.26 1.08
N GLY A 517 -22.40 16.21 0.15
CA GLY A 517 -21.56 17.40 0.18
C GLY A 517 -22.27 18.57 0.85
N THR A 518 -21.63 19.18 1.85
CA THR A 518 -22.08 20.45 2.45
C THR A 518 -21.13 21.56 2.02
N TYR A 519 -21.69 22.55 1.30
CA TYR A 519 -21.00 23.66 0.66
C TYR A 519 -21.42 24.98 1.31
N LYS A 520 -20.52 25.63 2.03
CA LYS A 520 -20.78 26.91 2.68
C LYS A 520 -20.06 28.03 1.93
N PHE A 521 -20.84 28.89 1.30
CA PHE A 521 -20.36 30.11 0.63
C PHE A 521 -20.20 31.20 1.67
N VAL A 522 -18.97 31.41 2.12
CA VAL A 522 -18.64 32.22 3.30
C VAL A 522 -19.13 33.66 3.15
N LYS A 523 -18.87 34.29 2.00
CA LYS A 523 -19.24 35.68 1.74
C LYS A 523 -20.75 35.88 1.55
N ALA A 524 -21.45 34.89 0.99
CA ALA A 524 -22.90 34.95 0.82
C ALA A 524 -23.68 34.54 2.08
N GLY A 525 -23.01 33.91 3.07
CA GLY A 525 -23.69 33.35 4.23
C GLY A 525 -24.66 32.20 3.88
N LYS A 526 -24.49 31.57 2.71
CA LYS A 526 -25.36 30.49 2.21
C LYS A 526 -24.72 29.13 2.41
N THR A 527 -25.53 28.13 2.73
CA THR A 527 -25.10 26.73 2.83
C THR A 527 -25.99 25.85 1.95
N LEU A 528 -25.37 24.99 1.17
CA LEU A 528 -26.02 24.00 0.33
C LEU A 528 -25.64 22.60 0.78
N THR A 529 -26.61 21.71 0.85
CA THR A 529 -26.38 20.27 1.04
C THR A 529 -26.85 19.55 -0.22
N VAL A 530 -25.97 18.74 -0.80
CA VAL A 530 -26.24 18.04 -2.05
C VAL A 530 -25.84 16.58 -1.91
N GLU A 531 -26.75 15.68 -2.28
CA GLU A 531 -26.42 14.27 -2.47
C GLU A 531 -25.89 14.09 -3.89
N ASP A 532 -24.64 13.65 -4.01
CA ASP A 532 -23.99 13.40 -5.29
C ASP A 532 -23.09 12.15 -5.21
N GLU A 533 -22.25 12.00 -6.22
CA GLU A 533 -21.27 10.93 -6.26
C GLU A 533 -19.91 11.49 -6.69
N GLY A 534 -18.93 11.39 -5.79
CA GLY A 534 -17.55 11.80 -6.06
C GLY A 534 -16.82 10.82 -6.97
N TRP A 535 -15.49 10.89 -7.02
CA TRP A 535 -14.66 9.99 -7.82
C TRP A 535 -13.22 9.99 -7.32
N VAL A 536 -12.48 8.95 -7.69
CA VAL A 536 -11.03 8.91 -7.52
C VAL A 536 -10.36 9.54 -8.74
N THR A 537 -9.48 10.51 -8.52
CA THR A 537 -8.71 11.17 -9.58
C THR A 537 -7.46 10.39 -9.94
N MET A 538 -7.15 10.30 -11.23
CA MET A 538 -5.93 9.64 -11.72
C MET A 538 -4.67 10.53 -11.70
N GLY A 539 -4.61 11.50 -10.79
CA GLY A 539 -3.58 12.55 -10.77
C GLY A 539 -2.17 12.10 -10.37
N VAL A 540 -1.22 13.01 -10.59
CA VAL A 540 0.17 12.93 -10.13
C VAL A 540 0.21 12.95 -8.59
N ALA A 541 0.93 12.00 -7.99
CA ALA A 541 1.09 11.89 -6.54
C ALA A 541 1.99 13.00 -5.96
N GLN A 542 2.99 13.44 -6.73
CA GLN A 542 3.92 14.50 -6.31
C GLN A 542 4.58 15.15 -7.53
N GLU A 543 4.73 16.48 -7.53
CA GLU A 543 5.47 17.22 -8.54
C GLU A 543 6.75 17.82 -7.92
N ASP A 544 7.87 17.69 -8.61
CA ASP A 544 9.10 18.43 -8.38
C ASP A 544 9.34 19.35 -9.58
N GLN A 545 8.89 20.59 -9.44
CA GLN A 545 9.01 21.62 -10.47
C GLN A 545 10.46 21.95 -10.82
N ALA A 546 11.39 21.86 -9.84
CA ALA A 546 12.79 22.18 -10.09
C ALA A 546 13.47 21.10 -10.93
N ALA A 547 13.08 19.84 -10.74
CA ALA A 547 13.56 18.70 -11.51
C ALA A 547 12.73 18.41 -12.78
N ASN A 548 11.66 19.19 -13.04
CA ASN A 548 10.63 18.90 -14.05
C ASN A 548 10.18 17.44 -14.01
N GLN A 549 9.80 16.97 -12.82
CA GLN A 549 9.53 15.57 -12.54
C GLN A 549 8.19 15.40 -11.84
N VAL A 550 7.44 14.37 -12.24
CA VAL A 550 6.16 14.00 -11.62
C VAL A 550 6.21 12.55 -11.17
N LYS A 551 5.72 12.24 -9.98
CA LYS A 551 5.56 10.88 -9.47
C LYS A 551 4.13 10.42 -9.70
N ALA A 552 3.93 9.31 -10.39
CA ALA A 552 2.65 8.67 -10.59
C ALA A 552 2.73 7.21 -10.12
N HIS A 553 1.95 6.87 -9.11
CA HIS A 553 1.94 5.52 -8.54
C HIS A 553 1.06 4.59 -9.39
N GLU A 554 1.41 3.32 -9.66
CA GLU A 554 0.54 2.46 -10.49
C GLU A 554 -0.81 2.14 -9.84
N ILE A 555 -0.89 2.06 -8.51
CA ILE A 555 -2.18 1.94 -7.79
C ILE A 555 -3.05 3.17 -8.07
N ASP A 556 -4.20 2.96 -8.71
CA ASP A 556 -5.18 4.00 -9.03
C ASP A 556 -6.04 4.34 -7.82
N PHE A 557 -6.49 3.31 -7.09
CA PHE A 557 -7.28 3.47 -5.87
C PHE A 557 -7.10 2.31 -4.90
N ARG A 558 -7.41 2.58 -3.63
CA ARG A 558 -7.39 1.61 -2.53
C ARG A 558 -8.65 1.75 -1.69
N TRP A 559 -9.39 0.67 -1.53
CA TRP A 559 -10.56 0.59 -0.68
C TRP A 559 -10.25 -0.16 0.62
N GLU A 560 -10.28 0.56 1.74
CA GLU A 560 -9.97 0.01 3.07
C GLU A 560 -11.24 -0.23 3.91
N GLY A 561 -12.40 -0.40 3.27
CA GLY A 561 -13.69 -0.53 3.97
C GLY A 561 -14.35 0.80 4.32
N TRP A 562 -14.00 1.89 3.61
CA TRP A 562 -14.63 3.20 3.76
C TRP A 562 -14.87 3.87 2.40
N SER A 563 -15.55 5.01 2.38
CA SER A 563 -15.78 5.79 1.16
C SER A 563 -14.47 6.23 0.51
N LEU A 564 -14.45 6.22 -0.82
CA LEU A 564 -13.38 6.79 -1.64
C LEU A 564 -13.60 8.28 -1.95
N ALA A 565 -14.74 8.84 -1.55
CA ALA A 565 -15.14 10.21 -1.85
C ALA A 565 -15.47 11.06 -0.61
N ALA A 566 -15.40 10.46 0.58
CA ALA A 566 -15.57 11.14 1.86
C ALA A 566 -14.52 10.63 2.87
N PRO A 567 -13.91 11.52 3.68
CA PRO A 567 -12.94 11.12 4.69
C PRO A 567 -13.56 10.24 5.77
N ARG A 568 -12.73 9.44 6.46
CA ARG A 568 -13.15 8.76 7.70
C ARG A 568 -13.40 9.79 8.80
N PRO A 569 -14.39 9.57 9.68
CA PRO A 569 -14.53 10.35 10.91
C PRO A 569 -13.25 10.28 11.74
N GLY A 570 -12.81 11.42 12.25
CA GLY A 570 -11.59 11.55 13.05
C GLY A 570 -10.76 12.74 12.63
N LYS A 571 -9.93 13.25 13.55
CA LYS A 571 -8.94 14.29 13.24
C LYS A 571 -7.62 13.60 12.94
N PRO A 572 -7.00 13.79 11.77
CA PRO A 572 -5.60 13.40 11.63
C PRO A 572 -4.80 14.11 12.72
N LEU A 573 -4.00 13.37 13.49
CA LEU A 573 -3.12 13.95 14.50
C LEU A 573 -2.19 14.95 13.78
N PRO A 574 -2.32 16.26 14.04
CA PRO A 574 -1.40 17.20 13.44
C PRO A 574 0.01 16.92 14.00
N PRO A 575 1.07 17.14 13.21
CA PRO A 575 2.40 17.30 13.79
C PRO A 575 2.34 18.33 14.92
N GLU A 576 3.08 18.09 15.99
CA GLU A 576 3.07 18.94 17.19
C GLU A 576 3.22 20.43 16.81
N GLY A 577 2.22 21.26 17.17
CA GLY A 577 2.19 22.70 16.86
C GLY A 577 1.53 23.12 15.54
N ALA A 578 1.01 22.20 14.71
CA ALA A 578 0.29 22.55 13.49
C ALA A 578 -1.22 22.70 13.74
N GLU A 579 -1.78 23.90 13.57
CA GLU A 579 -3.22 24.06 13.44
C GLU A 579 -3.71 23.37 12.16
N GLN A 580 -4.78 22.58 12.27
CA GLN A 580 -5.46 22.10 11.06
C GLN A 580 -6.09 23.30 10.36
N PRO A 581 -5.75 23.55 9.08
CA PRO A 581 -6.34 24.66 8.36
C PRO A 581 -7.85 24.37 8.20
N LYS A 582 -8.70 25.14 8.90
CA LYS A 582 -10.11 25.29 8.55
C LYS A 582 -10.16 26.10 7.26
N GLY A 583 -10.00 25.42 6.13
CA GLY A 583 -9.82 26.04 4.83
C GLY A 583 -11.06 26.73 4.32
N ASP A 584 -11.01 28.04 4.21
CA ASP A 584 -11.76 28.77 3.20
C ASP A 584 -11.00 28.63 1.87
N GLU A 585 -11.48 27.83 0.91
CA GLU A 585 -10.72 27.53 -0.31
C GLU A 585 -10.62 28.73 -1.26
N PHE A 586 -11.58 29.66 -1.25
CA PHE A 586 -11.62 30.91 -2.03
C PHE A 586 -12.97 31.64 -1.81
N GLY A 587 -13.53 31.56 -0.60
CA GLY A 587 -14.91 31.92 -0.27
C GLY A 587 -15.87 30.73 -0.16
N LEU A 588 -15.37 29.49 -0.28
CA LEU A 588 -16.12 28.24 -0.26
C LEU A 588 -15.50 27.26 0.75
N GLN A 589 -16.30 26.79 1.70
CA GLN A 589 -15.94 25.71 2.64
C GLN A 589 -16.72 24.45 2.26
N VAL A 590 -16.03 23.33 2.12
CA VAL A 590 -16.62 22.07 1.67
C VAL A 590 -16.36 20.95 2.69
N THR A 591 -17.40 20.18 2.99
CA THR A 591 -17.28 18.95 3.79
C THR A 591 -18.08 17.82 3.14
N PHE A 592 -17.53 16.61 3.19
CA PHE A 592 -18.17 15.42 2.63
C PHE A 592 -18.38 14.37 3.71
N ALA A 593 -19.56 13.76 3.70
CA ALA A 593 -19.87 12.55 4.44
C ALA A 593 -20.33 11.46 3.45
N PRO A 594 -20.09 10.16 3.71
CA PRO A 594 -20.70 9.11 2.89
C PRO A 594 -22.23 9.17 3.00
N LYS A 595 -22.92 8.83 1.91
CA LYS A 595 -24.38 8.64 1.97
C LYS A 595 -24.72 7.49 2.92
N GLU A 596 -25.71 7.66 3.77
CA GLU A 596 -26.14 6.62 4.71
C GLU A 596 -26.54 5.33 3.96
N GLY A 597 -26.05 4.19 4.44
CA GLY A 597 -26.30 2.87 3.83
C GLY A 597 -25.58 2.60 2.50
N SER A 598 -24.73 3.52 2.01
CA SER A 598 -24.05 3.33 0.71
C SER A 598 -22.82 2.43 0.75
N LEU A 599 -22.23 2.18 1.91
CA LEU A 599 -20.96 1.46 2.06
C LEU A 599 -21.17 0.02 2.53
N PRO A 600 -20.51 -0.97 1.91
CA PRO A 600 -20.48 -2.33 2.43
C PRO A 600 -19.37 -2.52 3.47
N ARG A 601 -19.47 -3.62 4.22
CA ARG A 601 -18.47 -4.05 5.21
C ARG A 601 -17.30 -4.76 4.53
N LEU A 602 -16.06 -4.34 4.81
CA LEU A 602 -14.84 -5.08 4.47
C LEU A 602 -14.52 -6.08 5.59
N ARG A 603 -14.51 -7.38 5.30
CA ARG A 603 -14.32 -8.46 6.29
C ARG A 603 -13.39 -9.55 5.75
N TYR A 604 -12.57 -10.12 6.63
CA TYR A 604 -11.74 -11.27 6.26
C TYR A 604 -12.60 -12.49 5.92
N GLY A 605 -12.17 -13.26 4.93
CA GLY A 605 -12.88 -14.46 4.44
C GLY A 605 -14.09 -14.16 3.55
N ARG A 606 -14.50 -12.90 3.41
CA ARG A 606 -15.61 -12.49 2.55
C ARG A 606 -15.13 -12.26 1.12
N GLU A 607 -15.99 -12.57 0.15
CA GLU A 607 -15.72 -12.37 -1.28
C GLU A 607 -16.24 -11.02 -1.78
N TYR A 608 -15.48 -10.37 -2.64
CA TYR A 608 -15.80 -9.10 -3.27
C TYR A 608 -15.53 -9.13 -4.77
N ARG A 609 -16.18 -8.25 -5.54
CA ARG A 609 -15.78 -7.89 -6.92
C ARG A 609 -15.77 -6.39 -7.07
N LEU A 610 -14.96 -5.88 -7.98
CA LEU A 610 -14.87 -4.45 -8.26
C LEU A 610 -15.31 -4.16 -9.69
N ARG A 611 -15.96 -3.02 -9.89
CA ARG A 611 -16.15 -2.40 -11.21
C ARG A 611 -15.89 -0.91 -11.08
N ALA A 612 -15.55 -0.26 -12.19
CA ALA A 612 -15.33 1.18 -12.19
C ALA A 612 -16.01 1.83 -13.40
N ARG A 613 -16.66 2.96 -13.15
CA ARG A 613 -17.35 3.79 -14.14
C ARG A 613 -16.51 5.04 -14.41
N ALA A 614 -16.28 5.33 -15.68
CA ALA A 614 -15.56 6.53 -16.09
C ALA A 614 -16.36 7.79 -15.75
N VAL A 615 -15.68 8.82 -15.28
CA VAL A 615 -16.26 10.14 -14.98
C VAL A 615 -15.70 11.14 -15.95
N ASP A 616 -16.58 11.84 -16.67
CA ASP A 616 -16.18 12.87 -17.62
C ASP A 616 -15.86 14.23 -16.94
N LEU A 617 -15.50 15.24 -17.73
CA LEU A 617 -15.17 16.57 -17.23
C LEU A 617 -16.34 17.28 -16.49
N ALA A 618 -17.59 16.94 -16.82
CA ALA A 618 -18.80 17.47 -16.18
C ALA A 618 -19.27 16.62 -14.99
N GLY A 619 -18.52 15.58 -14.62
CA GLY A 619 -18.90 14.68 -13.53
C GLY A 619 -19.99 13.68 -13.90
N ASN A 620 -20.30 13.51 -15.19
CA ASN A 620 -21.25 12.49 -15.64
C ASN A 620 -20.60 11.12 -15.61
N SER A 621 -21.42 10.11 -15.36
CA SER A 621 -21.01 8.72 -15.35
C SER A 621 -22.22 7.82 -15.56
N ILE A 622 -21.99 6.54 -15.84
CA ILE A 622 -23.03 5.53 -15.80
C ILE A 622 -23.69 5.55 -14.41
N PRO A 623 -25.00 5.33 -14.25
CA PRO A 623 -25.63 5.25 -12.93
C PRO A 623 -25.11 4.07 -12.07
N PRO A 624 -25.04 4.22 -10.72
CA PRO A 624 -24.54 3.17 -9.83
C PRO A 624 -25.43 1.92 -9.77
N ASP A 625 -26.71 2.05 -10.11
CA ASP A 625 -27.72 0.98 -10.16
C ASP A 625 -27.71 0.18 -11.49
N SER A 626 -26.79 0.50 -12.40
CA SER A 626 -26.59 -0.28 -13.63
C SER A 626 -26.28 -1.75 -13.30
N THR A 627 -26.86 -2.67 -14.07
CA THR A 627 -26.70 -4.12 -13.91
C THR A 627 -25.59 -4.71 -14.77
N ASP A 628 -24.84 -3.88 -15.52
CA ASP A 628 -23.73 -4.35 -16.35
C ASP A 628 -22.52 -4.70 -15.47
N GLU A 629 -22.05 -5.94 -15.63
CA GLU A 629 -20.90 -6.50 -14.92
C GLU A 629 -19.82 -6.99 -15.88
N SER A 630 -19.96 -6.71 -17.19
CA SER A 630 -19.10 -7.26 -18.23
C SER A 630 -17.63 -6.92 -18.04
N MET A 631 -17.36 -5.74 -17.46
CA MET A 631 -16.01 -5.22 -17.18
C MET A 631 -15.57 -5.35 -15.72
N ALA A 632 -16.35 -6.03 -14.88
CA ALA A 632 -16.04 -6.22 -13.47
C ALA A 632 -14.92 -7.25 -13.27
N THR A 633 -14.14 -7.08 -12.21
CA THR A 633 -13.11 -8.03 -11.81
C THR A 633 -13.71 -9.41 -11.52
N ASP A 634 -12.83 -10.39 -11.43
CA ASP A 634 -13.13 -11.65 -10.76
C ASP A 634 -13.40 -11.48 -9.26
N PHE A 635 -13.97 -12.52 -8.66
CA PHE A 635 -14.14 -12.60 -7.21
C PHE A 635 -12.80 -12.64 -6.48
N ILE A 636 -12.70 -11.84 -5.43
CA ILE A 636 -11.53 -11.68 -4.57
C ILE A 636 -11.97 -11.92 -3.13
N THR A 637 -11.41 -12.94 -2.48
CA THR A 637 -11.54 -13.14 -1.04
C THR A 637 -10.60 -12.19 -0.30
N TYR A 638 -11.11 -11.38 0.62
CA TYR A 638 -10.26 -10.51 1.44
C TYR A 638 -9.58 -11.32 2.55
N GLN A 639 -8.26 -11.28 2.63
CA GLN A 639 -7.43 -12.14 3.49
C GLN A 639 -6.48 -11.32 4.36
N ARG A 640 -6.16 -11.85 5.55
CA ARG A 640 -5.21 -11.27 6.50
C ARG A 640 -3.78 -11.65 6.13
N HIS A 641 -2.91 -10.66 5.98
CA HIS A 641 -1.47 -10.87 5.74
C HIS A 641 -0.62 -10.46 6.95
N ASP A 642 -1.18 -9.67 7.87
CA ASP A 642 -0.59 -9.42 9.18
C ASP A 642 -0.50 -10.73 9.98
N PRO A 643 0.66 -11.07 10.57
CA PRO A 643 0.76 -12.25 11.42
C PRO A 643 -0.11 -12.12 12.68
N LEU A 644 -0.45 -13.26 13.28
CA LEU A 644 -1.01 -13.33 14.63
C LEU A 644 0.13 -13.31 15.64
N LEU A 645 0.30 -12.16 16.31
CA LEU A 645 1.42 -11.94 17.24
C LEU A 645 1.44 -12.98 18.38
N PRO A 646 2.62 -13.29 18.95
CA PRO A 646 2.72 -14.16 20.11
C PRO A 646 2.02 -13.54 21.33
N PRO A 647 1.62 -14.36 22.32
CA PRO A 647 1.06 -13.87 23.57
C PRO A 647 1.97 -12.85 24.27
N VAL A 648 1.35 -11.88 24.94
CA VAL A 648 2.07 -10.95 25.81
C VAL A 648 2.39 -11.66 27.12
N VAL A 649 3.61 -11.49 27.60
CA VAL A 649 4.07 -12.08 28.87
C VAL A 649 4.39 -10.94 29.82
N ILE A 650 3.79 -10.95 31.01
CA ILE A 650 4.13 -10.02 32.10
C ILE A 650 4.48 -10.79 33.40
N PRO A 651 5.41 -10.28 34.21
CA PRO A 651 5.68 -10.80 35.54
C PRO A 651 4.47 -10.75 36.47
N ARG A 652 4.41 -11.71 37.40
CA ARG A 652 3.47 -11.61 38.54
C ARG A 652 3.92 -10.56 39.55
N ASN A 653 5.22 -10.50 39.82
CA ASN A 653 5.79 -9.59 40.82
C ASN A 653 6.74 -8.59 40.15
N ASN A 654 7.04 -7.50 40.85
CA ASN A 654 8.06 -6.56 40.43
C ASN A 654 9.44 -7.25 40.37
N LEU A 655 10.11 -7.18 39.22
CA LEU A 655 11.43 -7.80 39.01
C LEU A 655 12.61 -6.89 39.36
N LYS A 656 12.37 -5.66 39.84
CA LYS A 656 13.44 -4.73 40.21
C LYS A 656 14.26 -5.30 41.37
N GLY A 657 15.55 -5.55 41.12
CA GLY A 657 16.47 -6.16 42.08
C GLY A 657 16.45 -7.69 42.09
N ALA A 658 15.66 -8.34 41.22
CA ALA A 658 15.72 -9.78 41.04
C ALA A 658 17.01 -10.16 40.30
N GLU A 659 17.77 -11.09 40.87
CA GLU A 659 19.06 -11.48 40.31
C GLU A 659 18.89 -12.46 39.14
N GLY A 660 19.21 -11.99 37.92
CA GLY A 660 19.21 -12.82 36.71
C GLY A 660 17.81 -13.14 36.17
N GLU A 661 16.74 -12.63 36.80
CA GLU A 661 15.37 -12.81 36.34
C GLU A 661 14.94 -11.65 35.43
N SER A 662 14.19 -11.94 34.36
CA SER A 662 13.62 -10.95 33.45
C SER A 662 12.25 -11.41 32.94
N VAL A 663 11.54 -10.59 32.17
CA VAL A 663 10.24 -10.98 31.59
C VAL A 663 10.33 -12.31 30.82
N SER A 664 11.41 -12.52 30.06
CA SER A 664 11.65 -13.71 29.23
C SER A 664 12.52 -14.78 29.89
N HIS A 665 13.08 -14.52 31.08
CA HIS A 665 13.96 -15.45 31.79
C HIS A 665 13.47 -15.67 33.23
N LEU A 666 12.93 -16.86 33.51
CA LEU A 666 12.42 -17.24 34.83
C LEU A 666 13.52 -17.97 35.61
N VAL A 667 13.75 -17.57 36.86
CA VAL A 667 14.79 -18.16 37.72
C VAL A 667 14.20 -18.50 39.09
N ILE A 668 14.39 -19.74 39.54
CA ILE A 668 14.16 -20.13 40.93
C ILE A 668 15.51 -20.44 41.58
N ARG A 669 15.69 -20.04 42.84
CA ARG A 669 16.96 -20.20 43.57
C ARG A 669 16.74 -20.98 44.84
N SER A 670 17.65 -21.90 45.14
CA SER A 670 17.60 -22.68 46.39
C SER A 670 18.19 -21.95 47.59
N MET A 671 18.96 -20.87 47.37
CA MET A 671 19.54 -20.03 48.43
C MET A 671 20.25 -20.85 49.52
N ASN A 672 21.04 -21.85 49.09
CA ASN A 672 21.75 -22.76 50.01
C ASN A 672 22.91 -22.02 50.67
N ASP A 673 22.79 -21.77 51.97
CA ASP A 673 23.84 -21.19 52.81
C ASP A 673 24.64 -22.26 53.60
N ALA A 674 24.28 -23.54 53.44
CA ALA A 674 24.96 -24.67 54.08
C ALA A 674 24.75 -25.99 53.29
N PRO A 675 25.70 -26.94 53.32
CA PRO A 675 25.60 -28.21 52.58
C PRO A 675 24.36 -29.06 52.91
N ALA A 676 23.82 -28.97 54.13
CA ALA A 676 22.59 -29.68 54.49
C ALA A 676 21.36 -29.21 53.69
N LYS A 677 21.36 -27.95 53.22
CA LYS A 677 20.28 -27.39 52.40
C LYS A 677 20.35 -27.81 50.94
N ASP A 678 21.46 -28.41 50.49
CA ASP A 678 21.61 -28.90 49.11
C ASP A 678 20.53 -29.92 48.73
N ARG A 679 20.03 -30.68 49.70
CA ARG A 679 18.97 -31.68 49.49
C ARG A 679 17.56 -31.19 49.80
N VAL A 680 17.40 -29.96 50.28
CA VAL A 680 16.09 -29.39 50.64
C VAL A 680 15.51 -28.63 49.46
N PRO A 681 14.33 -28.99 48.93
CA PRO A 681 13.70 -28.25 47.84
C PRO A 681 13.41 -26.80 48.20
N THR A 682 13.65 -25.88 47.28
CA THR A 682 13.29 -24.47 47.45
C THR A 682 11.78 -24.26 47.41
N THR A 683 11.31 -23.30 48.18
CA THR A 683 9.93 -22.80 48.09
C THR A 683 9.79 -21.64 47.10
N ALA A 684 10.91 -21.16 46.54
CA ALA A 684 10.92 -20.09 45.55
C ALA A 684 10.14 -20.50 44.29
N LYS A 685 9.37 -19.55 43.75
CA LYS A 685 8.63 -19.71 42.50
C LYS A 685 8.88 -18.52 41.59
N ALA A 686 8.96 -18.78 40.30
CA ALA A 686 8.95 -17.75 39.27
C ALA A 686 7.67 -17.88 38.44
N GLU A 687 6.93 -16.78 38.30
CA GLU A 687 5.60 -16.79 37.69
C GLU A 687 5.47 -15.72 36.60
N ARG A 688 4.83 -16.08 35.49
CA ARG A 688 4.46 -15.16 34.41
C ARG A 688 3.00 -15.33 34.02
N HIS A 689 2.32 -14.22 33.79
CA HIS A 689 1.03 -14.22 33.10
C HIS A 689 1.25 -14.29 31.60
N VAL A 690 0.50 -15.14 30.93
CA VAL A 690 0.43 -15.27 29.48
C VAL A 690 -0.92 -14.76 29.01
N ILE A 691 -0.89 -13.66 28.28
CA ILE A 691 -2.04 -12.81 27.95
C ILE A 691 -2.22 -12.79 26.43
N PRO A 692 -3.47 -12.82 25.90
CA PRO A 692 -3.70 -12.70 24.47
C PRO A 692 -3.08 -11.41 23.90
N PRO A 693 -2.56 -11.42 22.65
CA PRO A 693 -2.00 -10.24 22.01
C PRO A 693 -3.06 -9.17 21.77
N GLN A 694 -2.66 -7.91 21.83
CA GLN A 694 -3.52 -6.77 21.52
C GLN A 694 -3.78 -6.67 20.01
N ALA A 695 -4.99 -6.26 19.64
CA ALA A 695 -5.33 -5.83 18.29
C ALA A 695 -5.87 -4.39 18.27
N ALA A 696 -5.63 -3.70 17.16
CA ALA A 696 -6.25 -2.39 16.92
C ALA A 696 -7.77 -2.54 16.75
N GLN A 697 -8.54 -1.51 17.11
CA GLN A 697 -10.01 -1.49 16.93
C GLN A 697 -10.40 -1.83 15.48
N LEU A 698 -9.71 -1.27 14.48
CA LEU A 698 -9.98 -1.54 13.08
C LEU A 698 -9.77 -3.02 12.71
N GLN A 699 -8.78 -3.68 13.31
CA GLN A 699 -8.54 -5.11 13.09
C GLN A 699 -9.71 -5.94 13.66
N ALA A 700 -10.20 -5.60 14.85
CA ALA A 700 -11.37 -6.24 15.44
C ALA A 700 -12.64 -6.00 14.60
N GLU A 701 -12.81 -4.80 14.05
CA GLU A 701 -13.91 -4.47 13.14
C GLU A 701 -13.88 -5.28 11.85
N ILE A 702 -12.71 -5.44 11.22
CA ILE A 702 -12.56 -6.24 9.99
C ILE A 702 -12.79 -7.74 10.26
N HIS A 703 -12.56 -8.21 11.48
CA HIS A 703 -12.97 -9.56 11.91
C HIS A 703 -14.47 -9.69 12.21
N GLY A 704 -15.22 -8.57 12.17
CA GLY A 704 -16.65 -8.55 12.43
C GLY A 704 -17.01 -8.65 13.91
N MET A 705 -16.10 -8.30 14.82
CA MET A 705 -16.34 -8.44 16.26
C MET A 705 -17.39 -7.48 16.81
N PHE A 706 -17.71 -6.43 16.04
CA PHE A 706 -18.76 -5.45 16.34
C PHE A 706 -20.00 -5.66 15.47
N ASP A 707 -20.12 -6.78 14.77
CA ASP A 707 -21.20 -7.00 13.81
C ASP A 707 -22.42 -7.68 14.46
N THR A 708 -23.59 -7.37 13.93
CA THR A 708 -24.74 -8.28 13.87
C THR A 708 -24.71 -9.01 12.51
N PRO A 709 -25.55 -10.03 12.30
CA PRO A 709 -25.68 -10.63 10.97
C PRO A 709 -25.98 -9.58 9.88
N GLU A 710 -26.79 -8.57 10.19
CA GLU A 710 -27.27 -7.56 9.25
C GLU A 710 -26.33 -6.37 9.10
N GLU A 711 -25.79 -5.82 10.19
CA GLU A 711 -25.09 -4.53 10.23
C GLU A 711 -23.91 -4.47 11.23
N VAL A 712 -23.15 -3.38 11.21
CA VAL A 712 -22.18 -3.08 12.29
C VAL A 712 -22.93 -2.42 13.43
N LYS A 713 -22.73 -2.87 14.68
CA LYS A 713 -23.30 -2.26 15.88
C LYS A 713 -22.67 -0.89 16.10
N GLY A 714 -23.36 0.15 15.65
CA GLY A 714 -23.00 1.55 15.87
C GLY A 714 -23.63 2.15 17.13
N ASP A 715 -23.93 1.33 18.15
CA ASP A 715 -24.62 1.78 19.36
C ASP A 715 -23.66 2.29 20.44
N ARG A 716 -24.23 3.01 21.41
CA ARG A 716 -23.47 3.58 22.54
C ARG A 716 -22.77 2.49 23.37
N ALA A 717 -23.40 1.32 23.52
CA ALA A 717 -22.83 0.20 24.27
C ALA A 717 -21.55 -0.34 23.60
N THR A 718 -21.53 -0.45 22.27
CA THR A 718 -20.34 -0.86 21.51
C THR A 718 -19.23 0.19 21.62
N TYR A 719 -19.57 1.48 21.58
CA TYR A 719 -18.60 2.55 21.82
C TYR A 719 -18.00 2.48 23.23
N GLU A 720 -18.85 2.34 24.26
CA GLU A 720 -18.41 2.21 25.65
C GLU A 720 -17.53 0.96 25.86
N LEU A 721 -17.84 -0.15 25.19
CA LEU A 721 -17.01 -1.36 25.16
C LEU A 721 -15.62 -1.07 24.58
N ILE A 722 -15.54 -0.38 23.45
CA ILE A 722 -14.25 -0.03 22.82
C ILE A 722 -13.43 0.86 23.77
N VAL A 723 -14.06 1.88 24.34
CA VAL A 723 -13.40 2.82 25.26
C VAL A 723 -12.92 2.13 26.54
N SER A 724 -13.70 1.18 27.09
CA SER A 724 -13.29 0.44 28.28
C SER A 724 -12.13 -0.54 28.01
N HIS A 725 -11.79 -0.78 26.75
CA HIS A 725 -10.72 -1.66 26.27
C HIS A 725 -9.66 -0.90 25.47
N ASP A 726 -9.35 0.34 25.86
CA ASP A 726 -8.22 1.15 25.35
C ASP A 726 -7.16 1.39 26.44
N GLY A 727 -6.96 0.40 27.31
CA GLY A 727 -6.00 0.46 28.40
C GLY A 727 -4.63 -0.15 28.06
N VAL A 728 -3.64 0.16 28.90
CA VAL A 728 -2.27 -0.35 28.78
C VAL A 728 -2.03 -1.41 29.85
N LEU A 729 -1.30 -2.48 29.51
CA LEU A 729 -0.91 -3.48 30.51
C LEU A 729 0.08 -2.89 31.52
N PRO A 730 -0.05 -3.24 32.81
CA PRO A 730 0.94 -2.86 33.81
C PRO A 730 2.25 -3.61 33.58
N GLU A 731 3.35 -3.11 34.15
CA GLU A 731 4.66 -3.76 34.09
C GLU A 731 4.64 -5.15 34.76
N TYR A 732 3.83 -5.34 35.80
CA TYR A 732 3.60 -6.61 36.48
C TYR A 732 2.18 -6.66 37.08
N PHE A 733 1.70 -7.86 37.47
CA PHE A 733 0.39 -8.03 38.09
C PHE A 733 0.36 -9.13 39.17
N GLU A 734 0.19 -8.76 40.43
CA GLU A 734 0.36 -9.67 41.60
C GLU A 734 -0.81 -10.66 41.79
N GLY A 735 -2.00 -10.31 41.28
CA GLY A 735 -3.20 -11.13 41.40
C GLY A 735 -3.08 -12.48 40.69
N ALA A 736 -4.00 -13.39 41.01
CA ALA A 736 -3.98 -14.76 40.48
C ALA A 736 -4.14 -14.83 38.95
N GLN A 737 -4.90 -13.90 38.35
CA GLN A 737 -5.09 -13.83 36.90
C GLN A 737 -5.06 -12.36 36.46
N ALA A 738 -4.19 -12.03 35.51
CA ALA A 738 -4.15 -10.70 34.93
C ALA A 738 -5.46 -10.36 34.20
N LYS A 739 -5.80 -9.07 34.14
CA LYS A 739 -6.91 -8.58 33.31
C LYS A 739 -6.39 -8.17 31.94
N VAL A 740 -7.21 -8.31 30.91
CA VAL A 740 -6.92 -7.83 29.55
C VAL A 740 -7.52 -6.42 29.41
N PRO A 741 -6.72 -5.34 29.43
CA PRO A 741 -7.24 -3.97 29.42
C PRO A 741 -7.51 -3.45 28.00
N TYR A 742 -7.32 -4.28 26.99
CA TYR A 742 -7.41 -3.92 25.57
C TYR A 742 -8.25 -4.91 24.78
N LEU A 743 -8.57 -4.59 23.52
CA LEU A 743 -9.17 -5.55 22.59
C LEU A 743 -8.14 -6.64 22.21
N PRO A 744 -8.37 -7.92 22.57
CA PRO A 744 -7.47 -8.99 22.15
C PRO A 744 -7.67 -9.33 20.66
N ASP A 745 -6.63 -9.82 19.99
CA ASP A 745 -6.71 -10.25 18.60
C ASP A 745 -7.75 -11.38 18.43
N PRO A 746 -8.78 -11.20 17.58
CA PRO A 746 -9.83 -12.21 17.41
C PRO A 746 -9.35 -13.57 16.92
N LEU A 747 -8.18 -13.66 16.29
CA LEU A 747 -7.60 -14.94 15.88
C LEU A 747 -6.83 -15.66 17.00
N ALA A 748 -6.50 -14.98 18.11
CA ALA A 748 -5.79 -15.55 19.24
C ALA A 748 -6.72 -16.41 20.11
N TYR A 749 -6.95 -17.66 19.71
CA TYR A 749 -7.78 -18.57 20.48
C TYR A 749 -7.08 -19.11 21.74
N GLY A 750 -5.75 -19.23 21.70
CA GLY A 750 -4.94 -19.65 22.83
C GLY A 750 -3.45 -19.55 22.56
N ALA A 751 -2.65 -20.00 23.52
CA ALA A 751 -1.20 -20.06 23.40
C ALA A 751 -0.71 -21.49 23.14
N THR A 752 0.25 -21.64 22.23
CA THR A 752 1.04 -22.85 22.05
C THR A 752 2.36 -22.67 22.80
N VAL A 753 2.61 -23.57 23.75
CA VAL A 753 3.81 -23.65 24.58
C VAL A 753 4.63 -24.84 24.11
N GLN A 754 5.73 -24.57 23.41
CA GLN A 754 6.61 -25.61 22.86
C GLN A 754 7.92 -25.67 23.66
N PHE A 755 8.16 -26.78 24.34
CA PHE A 755 9.41 -27.05 25.05
C PHE A 755 10.44 -27.63 24.07
N GLU A 756 11.48 -26.86 23.75
CA GLU A 756 12.58 -27.30 22.89
C GLU A 756 13.64 -28.09 23.66
N LEU A 757 13.80 -27.75 24.93
CA LEU A 757 14.68 -28.43 25.87
C LEU A 757 13.95 -28.50 27.20
N LEU A 758 13.90 -29.70 27.79
CA LEU A 758 13.46 -29.93 29.16
C LEU A 758 14.38 -30.97 29.79
N TYR A 759 15.33 -30.52 30.59
CA TYR A 759 16.21 -31.41 31.35
C TYR A 759 15.47 -31.81 32.63
N THR A 760 15.09 -33.08 32.76
CA THR A 760 14.46 -33.64 33.97
C THR A 760 15.23 -34.87 34.39
N GLY A 761 16.37 -34.67 35.06
CA GLY A 761 17.09 -35.69 35.84
C GLY A 761 17.74 -36.90 35.12
N GLU A 762 17.19 -37.45 34.04
CA GLU A 762 17.71 -38.73 33.48
C GLU A 762 17.75 -38.85 31.95
N ARG A 763 17.22 -37.90 31.17
CA ARG A 763 17.42 -37.73 29.71
C ARG A 763 16.75 -36.42 29.26
N PRO A 764 17.17 -35.77 28.16
CA PRO A 764 16.36 -34.73 27.53
C PRO A 764 15.02 -35.36 27.12
N ASN A 765 13.92 -34.95 27.77
CA ASN A 765 12.60 -35.39 27.34
C ASN A 765 12.31 -34.81 25.95
N ASN A 766 11.74 -35.62 25.06
CA ASN A 766 11.35 -35.22 23.70
C ASN A 766 10.55 -33.91 23.71
N ALA A 767 10.67 -33.11 22.66
CA ALA A 767 9.95 -31.84 22.52
C ALA A 767 8.45 -32.00 22.86
N GLN A 768 7.98 -31.33 23.91
CA GLN A 768 6.58 -31.35 24.34
C GLN A 768 5.89 -30.08 23.88
N THR A 769 4.70 -30.20 23.30
CA THR A 769 3.88 -29.05 22.87
C THR A 769 2.55 -29.09 23.58
N LEU A 770 2.15 -27.98 24.20
CA LEU A 770 0.86 -27.80 24.86
C LEU A 770 0.10 -26.64 24.20
N SER A 771 -1.18 -26.83 23.92
CA SER A 771 -2.08 -25.76 23.45
C SER A 771 -3.07 -25.42 24.55
N ILE A 772 -2.98 -24.20 25.08
CA ILE A 772 -3.77 -23.73 26.23
C ILE A 772 -4.69 -22.60 25.77
N PRO A 773 -6.03 -22.73 25.88
CA PRO A 773 -6.97 -21.72 25.40
C PRO A 773 -7.03 -20.49 26.30
N PHE A 774 -7.25 -19.32 25.69
CA PHE A 774 -7.75 -18.14 26.39
C PHE A 774 -9.27 -18.28 26.52
N THR A 775 -9.74 -18.68 27.70
CA THR A 775 -11.17 -18.96 27.94
C THR A 775 -11.96 -17.67 28.15
N GLY A 776 -13.28 -17.72 27.98
CA GLY A 776 -14.16 -16.55 28.13
C GLY A 776 -14.82 -16.17 26.80
N THR A 777 -15.46 -15.01 26.79
CA THR A 777 -16.10 -14.46 25.58
C THR A 777 -15.35 -13.21 25.18
N TRP A 778 -15.00 -13.07 23.90
CA TRP A 778 -14.34 -11.86 23.42
C TRP A 778 -15.22 -10.61 23.70
N PRO A 779 -14.66 -9.49 24.18
CA PRO A 779 -13.23 -9.23 24.39
C PRO A 779 -12.67 -9.68 25.76
N ASP A 780 -13.51 -10.13 26.69
CA ASP A 780 -13.15 -10.53 28.08
C ASP A 780 -12.48 -11.91 28.18
N LEU A 781 -11.41 -12.12 27.42
CA LEU A 781 -10.62 -13.35 27.44
C LEU A 781 -9.75 -13.44 28.71
N GLN A 782 -9.65 -14.65 29.27
CA GLN A 782 -8.89 -14.93 30.49
C GLN A 782 -7.46 -15.37 30.16
N PRO A 783 -6.42 -14.69 30.69
CA PRO A 783 -5.04 -15.16 30.69
C PRO A 783 -4.85 -16.49 31.44
N PHE A 784 -3.65 -17.03 31.40
CA PHE A 784 -3.22 -18.12 32.30
C PHE A 784 -1.81 -17.82 32.82
N ARG A 785 -1.33 -18.58 33.80
CA ARG A 785 0.02 -18.43 34.34
C ARG A 785 0.92 -19.60 34.02
N ILE A 786 2.20 -19.31 33.82
CA ILE A 786 3.27 -20.30 33.88
C ILE A 786 3.96 -20.14 35.24
N VAL A 787 4.09 -21.24 35.98
CA VAL A 787 4.67 -21.29 37.32
C VAL A 787 5.81 -22.30 37.32
N VAL A 788 7.03 -21.80 37.50
CA VAL A 788 8.24 -22.61 37.65
C VAL A 788 8.50 -22.84 39.14
N TYR A 789 8.75 -24.09 39.54
CA TYR A 789 8.95 -24.49 40.93
C TYR A 789 9.87 -25.72 41.05
N GLU A 790 10.49 -25.92 42.22
CA GLU A 790 11.24 -27.14 42.52
C GLU A 790 10.29 -28.23 43.05
N PRO A 791 10.25 -29.42 42.42
CA PRO A 791 9.34 -30.50 42.84
C PRO A 791 9.74 -31.09 44.19
N THR A 792 8.76 -31.45 45.02
CA THR A 792 9.01 -31.94 46.41
C THR A 792 8.93 -33.46 46.56
N GLY A 793 8.41 -34.17 45.55
CA GLY A 793 8.12 -35.61 45.62
C GLY A 793 8.38 -36.39 44.34
N GLY A 794 9.41 -36.04 43.56
CA GLY A 794 9.73 -36.71 42.29
C GLY A 794 8.79 -36.36 41.13
N GLU A 795 8.05 -35.25 41.24
CA GLU A 795 7.19 -34.72 40.18
C GLU A 795 8.04 -34.25 39.00
N THR A 796 7.96 -34.96 37.87
CA THR A 796 8.78 -34.67 36.67
C THR A 796 7.95 -34.28 35.45
N LYS A 797 6.62 -34.24 35.58
CA LYS A 797 5.70 -34.00 34.45
C LYS A 797 5.13 -32.59 34.47
N LEU A 798 5.06 -31.96 33.30
CA LEU A 798 4.27 -30.75 33.10
C LEU A 798 2.80 -31.01 33.44
N ASN A 799 2.16 -30.08 34.15
CA ASN A 799 0.76 -30.18 34.52
C ASN A 799 0.05 -28.84 34.28
N TYR A 800 -1.06 -28.85 33.53
CA TYR A 800 -1.92 -27.67 33.38
C TYR A 800 -3.17 -27.86 34.22
N ASP A 801 -3.29 -27.07 35.29
CA ASP A 801 -4.50 -26.98 36.08
C ASP A 801 -5.47 -26.01 35.38
N ALA A 802 -6.51 -26.55 34.74
CA ALA A 802 -7.50 -25.77 34.03
C ALA A 802 -8.41 -24.95 34.98
N GLY A 803 -8.62 -25.41 36.21
CA GLY A 803 -9.44 -24.71 37.22
C GLY A 803 -8.73 -23.48 37.76
N GLN A 804 -7.41 -23.58 38.01
CA GLN A 804 -6.57 -22.46 38.44
C GLN A 804 -5.99 -21.66 37.28
N ARG A 805 -6.07 -22.18 36.05
CA ARG A 805 -5.40 -21.68 34.84
C ARG A 805 -3.91 -21.47 35.07
N VAL A 806 -3.24 -22.53 35.53
CA VAL A 806 -1.81 -22.53 35.85
C VAL A 806 -1.12 -23.71 35.15
N LEU A 807 -0.15 -23.42 34.29
CA LEU A 807 0.82 -24.39 33.80
C LEU A 807 1.98 -24.48 34.81
N GLN A 808 2.05 -25.62 35.48
CA GLN A 808 3.10 -25.98 36.43
C GLN A 808 4.27 -26.62 35.68
N VAL A 809 5.45 -26.01 35.81
CA VAL A 809 6.70 -26.45 35.19
C VAL A 809 7.68 -26.84 36.31
N PRO A 810 7.82 -28.14 36.63
CA PRO A 810 8.79 -28.59 37.61
C PRO A 810 10.21 -28.48 37.02
N LEU A 811 11.13 -27.87 37.77
CA LEU A 811 12.57 -27.83 37.47
C LEU A 811 13.35 -28.21 38.73
N ALA A 812 14.17 -29.26 38.66
CA ALA A 812 15.06 -29.59 39.76
C ALA A 812 16.29 -28.66 39.78
N LYS A 813 17.10 -28.76 40.84
CA LYS A 813 18.35 -27.98 40.95
C LYS A 813 19.28 -28.25 39.77
N GLY A 814 19.70 -27.18 39.11
CA GLY A 814 20.59 -27.24 37.95
C GLY A 814 19.89 -27.54 36.62
N ASP A 815 18.58 -27.81 36.62
CA ASP A 815 17.82 -28.04 35.40
C ASP A 815 17.56 -26.73 34.64
N THR A 816 17.35 -26.85 33.33
CA THR A 816 16.96 -25.72 32.47
C THR A 816 15.91 -26.19 31.47
N ALA A 817 14.97 -25.31 31.17
CA ALA A 817 14.02 -25.47 30.08
C ALA A 817 14.10 -24.31 29.08
N ARG A 818 13.87 -24.60 27.80
CA ARG A 818 13.70 -23.59 26.74
C ARG A 818 12.31 -23.74 26.13
N ILE A 819 11.57 -22.63 26.09
CA ILE A 819 10.18 -22.59 25.64
C ILE A 819 10.05 -21.60 24.48
N LYS A 820 9.37 -22.01 23.41
CA LYS A 820 8.81 -21.12 22.38
C LYS A 820 7.35 -20.88 22.67
N LEU A 821 6.92 -19.62 22.60
CA LEU A 821 5.55 -19.23 22.89
C LEU A 821 4.91 -18.53 21.68
N SER A 822 3.83 -19.10 21.14
CA SER A 822 3.07 -18.53 20.02
C SER A 822 1.58 -18.58 20.30
N CYS A 823 0.76 -17.91 19.48
CA CYS A 823 -0.68 -18.10 19.51
C CYS A 823 -1.08 -19.22 18.55
N TYR A 824 -2.18 -19.91 18.84
CA TYR A 824 -2.86 -20.77 17.87
C TYR A 824 -4.27 -20.26 17.61
N MET A 825 -4.82 -20.63 16.45
CA MET A 825 -6.12 -20.16 15.97
C MET A 825 -7.07 -21.32 15.70
N MET A 826 -8.37 -21.04 15.65
CA MET A 826 -9.33 -22.06 15.23
C MET A 826 -9.12 -22.45 13.75
N PRO A 827 -9.27 -23.74 13.37
CA PRO A 827 -9.04 -24.20 11.99
C PRO A 827 -9.80 -23.39 10.93
N LYS A 828 -11.04 -22.98 11.21
CA LYS A 828 -11.88 -22.21 10.27
C LYS A 828 -11.30 -20.85 9.87
N PHE A 829 -10.40 -20.28 10.66
CA PHE A 829 -9.80 -18.97 10.38
C PHE A 829 -8.47 -19.07 9.64
N VAL A 830 -7.91 -20.27 9.52
CA VAL A 830 -6.63 -20.50 8.85
C VAL A 830 -6.72 -20.10 7.36
N ALA A 831 -7.85 -20.39 6.71
CA ALA A 831 -8.13 -20.00 5.32
C ALA A 831 -8.18 -18.47 5.10
N ASN A 832 -8.34 -17.69 6.18
CA ASN A 832 -8.30 -16.23 6.11
C ASN A 832 -6.85 -15.69 6.00
N MET A 833 -5.83 -16.52 6.24
CA MET A 833 -4.44 -16.09 6.21
C MET A 833 -3.88 -16.12 4.77
N GLY A 834 -3.63 -14.95 4.18
CA GLY A 834 -3.21 -14.80 2.79
C GLY A 834 -1.85 -15.44 2.47
N VAL A 835 -0.94 -15.50 3.45
CA VAL A 835 0.36 -16.18 3.30
C VAL A 835 0.19 -17.68 3.02
N LEU A 836 -0.84 -18.33 3.58
CA LEU A 836 -1.12 -19.74 3.28
C LEU A 836 -1.55 -19.95 1.85
N ARG A 837 -2.37 -19.04 1.31
CA ARG A 837 -2.71 -19.07 -0.10
C ARG A 837 -1.46 -18.98 -0.97
N TRP A 838 -0.50 -18.11 -0.64
CA TRP A 838 0.76 -18.02 -1.39
C TRP A 838 1.62 -19.28 -1.26
N ALA A 839 1.63 -19.92 -0.09
CA ALA A 839 2.27 -21.22 0.09
C ALA A 839 1.65 -22.29 -0.81
N MET A 840 0.32 -22.32 -0.91
CA MET A 840 -0.39 -23.26 -1.77
C MET A 840 -0.20 -22.95 -3.25
N GLU A 841 -0.17 -21.67 -3.64
CA GLU A 841 0.16 -21.23 -5.00
C GLU A 841 1.59 -21.61 -5.38
N ASP A 842 2.55 -21.54 -4.45
CA ASP A 842 3.92 -21.99 -4.66
C ASP A 842 4.01 -23.52 -4.85
N LEU A 843 3.30 -24.27 -3.99
CA LEU A 843 3.35 -25.73 -3.94
C LEU A 843 2.60 -26.41 -5.10
N VAL A 844 1.41 -25.90 -5.46
CA VAL A 844 0.47 -26.53 -6.40
C VAL A 844 0.40 -25.79 -7.75
N GLY A 845 0.81 -24.51 -7.78
CA GLY A 845 0.76 -23.67 -8.97
C GLY A 845 1.42 -24.28 -10.21
N PRO A 846 2.65 -24.87 -10.13
CA PRO A 846 3.29 -25.49 -11.28
C PRO A 846 2.41 -26.55 -11.98
N GLN A 847 1.81 -27.46 -11.21
CA GLN A 847 0.93 -28.52 -11.71
C GLN A 847 -0.39 -27.92 -12.24
N LEU A 848 -0.97 -26.96 -11.54
CA LEU A 848 -2.19 -26.27 -11.98
C LEU A 848 -2.01 -25.63 -13.36
N ARG A 849 -0.82 -25.07 -13.63
CA ARG A 849 -0.50 -24.42 -14.89
C ARG A 849 -0.24 -25.41 -16.02
N ALA A 850 0.55 -26.44 -15.73
CA ALA A 850 0.87 -27.51 -16.69
C ALA A 850 -0.35 -28.41 -17.01
N SER A 851 -1.37 -28.40 -16.16
CA SER A 851 -2.60 -29.18 -16.32
C SER A 851 -3.32 -28.88 -17.66
N PRO A 852 -3.97 -29.86 -18.30
CA PRO A 852 -4.75 -29.66 -19.53
C PRO A 852 -6.13 -29.02 -19.30
N LEU A 853 -6.48 -28.65 -18.06
CA LEU A 853 -7.80 -28.09 -17.72
C LEU A 853 -8.09 -26.74 -18.44
N PRO A 854 -9.36 -26.43 -18.73
CA PRO A 854 -9.75 -25.13 -19.28
C PRO A 854 -9.33 -23.97 -18.36
N MET A 855 -9.03 -22.80 -18.94
CA MET A 855 -8.55 -21.63 -18.19
C MET A 855 -9.54 -21.20 -17.09
N ALA A 856 -10.85 -21.19 -17.39
CA ALA A 856 -11.88 -20.85 -16.42
C ALA A 856 -11.85 -21.78 -15.19
N GLU A 857 -11.60 -23.08 -15.41
CA GLU A 857 -11.50 -24.06 -14.34
C GLU A 857 -10.21 -23.90 -13.54
N LYS A 858 -9.07 -23.67 -14.21
CA LYS A 858 -7.79 -23.37 -13.54
C LYS A 858 -7.93 -22.16 -12.61
N LEU A 859 -8.63 -21.12 -13.08
CA LEU A 859 -8.88 -19.90 -12.32
C LEU A 859 -9.81 -20.15 -11.13
N GLN A 860 -10.84 -20.97 -11.30
CA GLN A 860 -11.72 -21.40 -10.20
C GLN A 860 -10.93 -22.15 -9.11
N ILE A 861 -10.11 -23.14 -9.50
CA ILE A 861 -9.26 -23.89 -8.56
C ILE A 861 -8.31 -22.94 -7.83
N ARG A 862 -7.66 -22.04 -8.57
CA ARG A 862 -6.74 -21.05 -7.98
C ARG A 862 -7.42 -20.16 -6.94
N ARG A 863 -8.67 -19.74 -7.18
CA ARG A 863 -9.44 -18.94 -6.21
C ARG A 863 -9.67 -19.72 -4.92
N GLN A 864 -9.76 -21.04 -4.97
CA GLN A 864 -10.02 -21.91 -3.84
C GLN A 864 -8.75 -22.42 -3.12
N LEU A 865 -7.55 -22.07 -3.58
CA LEU A 865 -6.28 -22.49 -2.94
C LEU A 865 -6.08 -21.93 -1.52
N HIS A 866 -6.92 -21.00 -1.07
CA HIS A 866 -6.95 -20.57 0.32
C HIS A 866 -7.56 -21.64 1.26
N ASP A 867 -8.38 -22.56 0.73
CA ASP A 867 -8.95 -23.68 1.46
C ASP A 867 -8.16 -24.97 1.16
N VAL A 868 -7.18 -25.25 2.02
CA VAL A 868 -6.35 -26.45 1.92
C VAL A 868 -7.19 -27.73 2.02
N THR A 869 -8.31 -27.70 2.73
CA THR A 869 -9.19 -28.87 2.90
C THR A 869 -9.92 -29.25 1.61
N ALA A 870 -9.99 -28.32 0.65
CA ALA A 870 -10.53 -28.59 -0.68
C ALA A 870 -9.51 -29.24 -1.63
N LEU A 871 -8.21 -29.19 -1.34
CA LEU A 871 -7.16 -29.74 -2.22
C LEU A 871 -7.33 -31.22 -2.60
N PRO A 872 -7.75 -32.13 -1.68
CA PRO A 872 -8.01 -33.53 -2.04
C PRO A 872 -9.02 -33.69 -3.18
N ARG A 873 -10.01 -32.78 -3.31
CA ARG A 873 -11.00 -32.79 -4.40
C ARG A 873 -10.39 -32.49 -5.76
N TYR A 874 -9.28 -31.75 -5.79
CA TYR A 874 -8.58 -31.37 -7.02
C TYR A 874 -7.38 -32.27 -7.32
N SER A 875 -6.91 -33.04 -6.34
CA SER A 875 -5.69 -33.87 -6.44
C SER A 875 -5.70 -34.78 -7.67
N ALA A 876 -6.81 -35.50 -7.92
CA ALA A 876 -6.91 -36.41 -9.07
C ALA A 876 -6.98 -35.66 -10.42
N ARG A 877 -7.67 -34.51 -10.46
CA ARG A 877 -7.84 -33.69 -11.68
C ARG A 877 -6.55 -32.99 -12.10
N LEU A 878 -5.71 -32.63 -11.12
CA LEU A 878 -4.45 -31.94 -11.32
C LEU A 878 -3.25 -32.89 -11.35
N SER A 879 -3.48 -34.20 -11.19
CA SER A 879 -2.43 -35.22 -11.05
C SER A 879 -1.39 -34.84 -9.98
N LEU A 880 -1.85 -34.32 -8.83
CA LEU A 880 -0.95 -33.93 -7.75
C LEU A 880 -0.30 -35.18 -7.14
N ALA A 881 1.02 -35.12 -6.99
CA ALA A 881 1.75 -36.17 -6.32
C ALA A 881 1.34 -36.25 -4.83
N PRO A 882 1.21 -37.45 -4.22
CA PRO A 882 0.74 -37.60 -2.84
C PRO A 882 1.56 -36.82 -1.81
N ASN A 883 2.86 -36.66 -2.04
CA ASN A 883 3.74 -35.86 -1.18
C ASN A 883 3.37 -34.37 -1.17
N LEU A 884 2.88 -33.80 -2.28
CA LEU A 884 2.44 -32.40 -2.31
C LEU A 884 1.19 -32.19 -1.44
N VAL A 885 0.24 -33.12 -1.51
CA VAL A 885 -0.97 -33.08 -0.68
C VAL A 885 -0.62 -33.24 0.79
N ALA A 886 0.32 -34.14 1.12
CA ALA A 886 0.82 -34.31 2.48
C ALA A 886 1.51 -33.04 2.99
N THR A 887 2.39 -32.41 2.20
CA THR A 887 3.04 -31.14 2.55
C THR A 887 2.02 -30.02 2.76
N ALA A 888 1.02 -29.89 1.89
CA ALA A 888 -0.04 -28.90 2.03
C ALA A 888 -0.81 -29.07 3.35
N THR A 889 -1.17 -30.31 3.67
CA THR A 889 -1.87 -30.66 4.91
C THR A 889 -1.01 -30.34 6.12
N GLN A 890 0.29 -30.69 6.08
CA GLN A 890 1.23 -30.38 7.15
C GLN A 890 1.35 -28.87 7.41
N ILE A 891 1.48 -28.05 6.35
CA ILE A 891 1.57 -26.58 6.48
C ILE A 891 0.30 -26.03 7.15
N ASN A 892 -0.88 -26.51 6.76
CA ASN A 892 -2.15 -26.12 7.35
C ASN A 892 -2.26 -26.52 8.83
N ASP A 893 -1.82 -27.73 9.19
CA ASP A 893 -1.82 -28.22 10.57
C ASP A 893 -0.85 -27.41 11.45
N GLU A 894 0.33 -27.09 10.92
CA GLU A 894 1.30 -26.24 11.62
C GLU A 894 0.76 -24.83 11.85
N ALA A 895 0.06 -24.25 10.88
CA ALA A 895 -0.62 -22.96 11.05
C ALA A 895 -1.72 -23.02 12.12
N THR A 896 -2.55 -24.07 12.07
CA THR A 896 -3.64 -24.30 13.03
C THR A 896 -3.11 -24.44 14.46
N GLN A 897 -2.00 -25.15 14.63
CA GLN A 897 -1.40 -25.45 15.93
C GLN A 897 -0.49 -24.33 16.46
N GLY A 898 -0.40 -23.19 15.75
CA GLY A 898 0.47 -22.09 16.16
C GLY A 898 1.97 -22.35 15.96
N ARG A 899 2.33 -23.32 15.13
CA ARG A 899 3.74 -23.72 14.89
C ARG A 899 4.32 -23.15 13.60
N HIS A 900 3.50 -22.54 12.76
CA HIS A 900 3.95 -21.92 11.53
C HIS A 900 4.37 -20.46 11.74
N TRP A 901 5.66 -20.17 11.80
CA TRP A 901 6.17 -18.89 12.32
C TRP A 901 5.75 -17.64 11.51
N MET A 902 5.50 -17.75 10.20
CA MET A 902 5.03 -16.58 9.42
C MET A 902 3.57 -16.21 9.69
N ILE A 903 2.80 -17.14 10.25
CA ILE A 903 1.39 -16.97 10.56
C ILE A 903 1.24 -16.65 12.04
N THR A 904 1.97 -17.39 12.87
CA THR A 904 1.97 -17.29 14.34
C THR A 904 3.42 -17.24 14.83
N PRO A 905 4.12 -16.10 14.67
CA PRO A 905 5.52 -15.97 15.07
C PRO A 905 5.69 -16.31 16.56
N PRO A 906 6.69 -17.16 16.92
CA PRO A 906 6.98 -17.45 18.31
C PRO A 906 7.76 -16.30 18.96
N ARG A 907 7.58 -16.17 20.28
CA ARG A 907 8.47 -15.44 21.19
C ARG A 907 9.51 -16.39 21.77
#